data_AF-A0A4T0FHH6-F1
#
_entry.id   AF-A0A4T0FHH6-F1
#
_cell.length_a   1.000
_cell.length_b   1.000
_cell.length_c   1.000
_cell.angle_alpha   90.00
_cell.angle_beta   90.00
_cell.angle_gamma   90.00
#
_symmetry.space_group_name_H-M   'P 1'
#
loop_
_entity.id
_entity.type
_entity.pdbx_description
1 polymer ?
#
loop_
_entity_poly.entity_id
_entity_poly.type
_entity_poly.pdbx_seq_one_letter_code
_entity_poly.pdbx_strand_id
1 'polypeptide(L)'
;MKDLCVGLVYESTPDRARAVNVSENPSDEVLLVAHIAKPDRHSGLADRVSLCAGFAVAADGNDSQPLVVSCVHTLNSMKSAIVDVDDDTTATLLISYENGSIVDVRYAEAIESSQPMSDLVYYKPSASIFGNGRKMRTLPVNPYPPPPGTKVAVWRPPRTPQDRAVWTHGSIDRYTTPNAKLAHIGSYDHLAHVEINDAIPRHGASGSPVIETESGAVCAIVKGAISTFPKTRGWGTPAELRVHVIYTFFVSFLSLFKTMSTSDHKLRVVVRKLPPNLPQEVFYNSVQAWVNSDSVAQSYYAKGKLRAADSSKENIASRAYITFKEYSQLLAFHANFDGHLFRDKQGRESRVAVEFAPFQKTPSAAHKTDDRQGTIDDDPDFKSFLETLQAEPSKPDFEANLLASRPAEKPKQTPLLLHLAARKEKTRNKREKARQKQQRKAAEKAGASDQTATKTQAATASASASAPPKQPRPKKTRGEKRAAKKERDGVQSGNSTPPIKILARPDAPAPAQSPSVSTLPSAAVSATSTPTATPATPALDAPKGPRGGEAEEEAEGEAGARARPVLLTQAQAHLLNKQYDVCAISAQLPIQTKNVVLGNTDAKPGLSTWYETPMENRAITSVERGEVVLQVNAVGFNHRDKWIRQGLYPGIEAGKTMGSDCAGVVIADGDGSSDLIGKRFFANPSRGWLSNKKHSEEPFILLGGCPNADGVFATAVKVPKQYLIPTPSHLSDEQAAAWPLAAVTAWRATFVKAEVEKGDNVLITGIGGGVALQALQFAVAKGANVYVTSGSPDKLRRAIEEFGAKGGVIYKDEDWPKQLKNQLPAEHNWLDAVIDSAGGDIVAKVNPLLQPGSPIAIYGMTSVPKTTFTMADVLKNIELRGSTMGSLAELKEATEFISQHKVAPVVDQPVINGLENSEEGFQRLVKGSQMGNVVIKVAASKL
;
A
#
# COMPACT_ATOMS: atom_id res chain seq x y z
N MET A 1 -16.87 -5.54 -7.90
CA MET A 1 -16.43 -5.26 -9.29
C MET A 1 -15.05 -5.89 -9.45
N LYS A 2 -14.81 -6.62 -10.54
CA LYS A 2 -13.49 -7.17 -10.89
C LYS A 2 -12.83 -6.25 -11.92
N ASP A 3 -11.50 -6.22 -11.94
CA ASP A 3 -10.74 -5.83 -13.14
C ASP A 3 -10.86 -6.95 -14.19
N LEU A 4 -10.70 -6.66 -15.49
CA LEU A 4 -10.89 -7.67 -16.52
C LEU A 4 -9.74 -8.69 -16.51
N CYS A 5 -9.99 -9.89 -15.98
CA CYS A 5 -9.03 -10.99 -15.98
C CYS A 5 -8.79 -11.63 -17.37
N VAL A 6 -9.18 -10.95 -18.45
CA VAL A 6 -9.30 -11.47 -19.82
C VAL A 6 -8.62 -10.49 -20.78
N GLY A 7 -7.80 -10.98 -21.70
CA GLY A 7 -7.03 -10.15 -22.63
C GLY A 7 -7.86 -9.67 -23.81
N LEU A 8 -8.17 -8.37 -23.90
CA LEU A 8 -8.76 -7.78 -25.11
C LEU A 8 -7.79 -7.86 -26.29
N VAL A 9 -8.31 -8.21 -27.46
CA VAL A 9 -7.56 -8.22 -28.73
C VAL A 9 -7.56 -6.81 -29.34
N TYR A 10 -6.40 -6.37 -29.81
CA TYR A 10 -6.20 -5.02 -30.35
C TYR A 10 -5.67 -5.06 -31.79
N GLU A 11 -6.33 -4.29 -32.68
CA GLU A 11 -6.08 -4.19 -34.11
C GLU A 11 -6.17 -2.71 -34.53
N SER A 12 -5.02 -2.04 -34.64
CA SER A 12 -4.95 -0.66 -35.17
C SER A 12 -5.17 -0.60 -36.68
N THR A 13 -4.90 -1.70 -37.38
CA THR A 13 -5.00 -1.85 -38.85
C THR A 13 -5.55 -3.24 -39.16
N PRO A 14 -6.86 -3.49 -38.99
CA PRO A 14 -7.48 -4.78 -39.25
C PRO A 14 -7.47 -5.13 -40.76
N ASP A 15 -7.51 -6.41 -41.07
CA ASP A 15 -7.74 -6.88 -42.44
C ASP A 15 -9.07 -6.37 -43.00
N ARG A 16 -9.15 -6.18 -44.32
CA ARG A 16 -10.36 -5.64 -45.00
C ARG A 16 -11.66 -6.42 -44.74
N ALA A 17 -11.59 -7.67 -44.31
CA ALA A 17 -12.76 -8.47 -43.90
C ALA A 17 -13.20 -8.26 -42.43
N ARG A 18 -12.27 -7.82 -41.56
CA ARG A 18 -12.48 -7.47 -40.14
C ARG A 18 -12.82 -6.00 -39.95
N ALA A 19 -12.30 -5.12 -40.79
CA ALA A 19 -12.63 -3.69 -40.82
C ALA A 19 -14.15 -3.45 -40.84
N VAL A 20 -14.60 -2.40 -40.16
CA VAL A 20 -15.99 -1.94 -40.13
C VAL A 20 -16.27 -1.09 -41.37
N ASN A 21 -17.17 -1.52 -42.25
CA ASN A 21 -17.55 -0.72 -43.43
C ASN A 21 -18.57 0.36 -43.05
N VAL A 22 -18.10 1.61 -42.93
CA VAL A 22 -18.96 2.76 -42.57
C VAL A 22 -19.78 3.32 -43.73
N SER A 23 -19.53 2.84 -44.97
CA SER A 23 -20.22 3.29 -46.18
C SER A 23 -21.41 2.41 -46.59
N GLU A 24 -21.49 1.19 -46.06
CA GLU A 24 -22.60 0.25 -46.29
C GLU A 24 -23.64 0.31 -45.15
N ASN A 25 -24.84 -0.24 -45.39
CA ASN A 25 -26.00 -0.07 -44.51
C ASN A 25 -25.82 -0.85 -43.18
N PRO A 26 -25.68 -0.19 -42.02
CA PRO A 26 -24.94 -0.79 -40.90
C PRO A 26 -25.84 -1.35 -39.79
N SER A 27 -26.11 -2.66 -39.84
CA SER A 27 -26.85 -3.36 -38.80
C SER A 27 -26.05 -4.41 -38.02
N ASP A 28 -25.31 -5.25 -38.72
CA ASP A 28 -24.83 -6.55 -38.24
C ASP A 28 -23.64 -6.50 -37.26
N GLU A 29 -23.23 -5.29 -36.88
CA GLU A 29 -21.95 -5.00 -36.23
C GLU A 29 -22.09 -4.34 -34.86
N VAL A 30 -23.23 -3.68 -34.60
CA VAL A 30 -23.48 -2.94 -33.35
C VAL A 30 -24.72 -3.52 -32.69
N LEU A 31 -24.70 -3.62 -31.37
CA LEU A 31 -25.77 -4.21 -30.57
C LEU A 31 -26.62 -3.13 -29.90
N LEU A 32 -27.91 -3.38 -29.77
CA LEU A 32 -28.79 -2.61 -28.88
C LEU A 32 -28.79 -3.31 -27.52
N VAL A 33 -28.37 -2.58 -26.48
CA VAL A 33 -28.36 -3.05 -25.10
C VAL A 33 -29.62 -2.52 -24.42
N ALA A 34 -30.47 -3.42 -23.94
CA ALA A 34 -31.71 -3.08 -23.25
C ALA A 34 -31.62 -3.50 -21.79
N HIS A 35 -31.44 -2.53 -20.90
CA HIS A 35 -31.62 -2.75 -19.47
C HIS A 35 -33.13 -2.75 -19.16
N ILE A 36 -33.56 -3.67 -18.31
CA ILE A 36 -34.93 -3.83 -17.85
C ILE A 36 -34.89 -3.88 -16.32
N ALA A 37 -35.58 -2.96 -15.67
CA ALA A 37 -35.83 -3.02 -14.23
C ALA A 37 -37.30 -3.35 -14.01
N LYS A 38 -37.56 -4.48 -13.37
CA LYS A 38 -38.90 -4.79 -12.85
C LYS A 38 -39.01 -4.19 -11.45
N PRO A 39 -39.95 -3.28 -11.21
CA PRO A 39 -40.23 -2.81 -9.85
C PRO A 39 -40.85 -3.97 -9.03
N ASP A 40 -40.87 -3.84 -7.71
CA ASP A 40 -41.43 -4.91 -6.85
C ASP A 40 -42.87 -5.29 -7.25
N ARG A 41 -43.20 -6.58 -7.08
CA ARG A 41 -44.51 -7.17 -7.43
C ARG A 41 -45.68 -6.54 -6.68
N HIS A 42 -45.46 -5.91 -5.53
CA HIS A 42 -46.50 -5.22 -4.77
C HIS A 42 -46.60 -3.72 -5.09
N SER A 43 -45.68 -3.16 -5.88
CA SER A 43 -45.64 -1.72 -6.22
C SER A 43 -46.69 -1.26 -7.22
N GLY A 44 -47.21 -2.17 -8.06
CA GLY A 44 -48.14 -1.85 -9.16
C GLY A 44 -47.55 -1.00 -10.30
N LEU A 45 -46.23 -0.74 -10.29
CA LEU A 45 -45.53 0.01 -11.33
C LEU A 45 -45.24 -0.89 -12.56
N ALA A 46 -45.13 -0.27 -13.75
CA ALA A 46 -44.81 -0.99 -14.98
C ALA A 46 -43.30 -1.23 -15.15
N ASP A 47 -42.92 -2.35 -15.79
CA ASP A 47 -41.55 -2.68 -16.19
C ASP A 47 -40.89 -1.50 -16.94
N ARG A 48 -39.73 -1.04 -16.46
CA ARG A 48 -39.01 0.08 -17.07
C ARG A 48 -37.88 -0.44 -17.94
N VAL A 49 -37.87 -0.03 -19.20
CA VAL A 49 -36.80 -0.34 -20.17
C VAL A 49 -35.95 0.91 -20.43
N SER A 50 -34.64 0.74 -20.49
CA SER A 50 -33.69 1.77 -20.95
C SER A 50 -32.85 1.18 -22.08
N LEU A 51 -32.77 1.89 -23.21
CA LEU A 51 -32.06 1.46 -24.40
C LEU A 51 -30.78 2.27 -24.59
N CYS A 52 -29.67 1.57 -24.76
CA CYS A 52 -28.37 2.12 -25.14
C CYS A 52 -27.71 1.27 -26.23
N ALA A 53 -26.58 1.71 -26.74
CA ALA A 53 -25.77 0.99 -27.71
C ALA A 53 -24.68 0.16 -27.02
N GLY A 54 -24.15 -0.82 -27.73
CA GLY A 54 -22.94 -1.56 -27.36
C GLY A 54 -22.39 -2.33 -28.55
N PHE A 55 -21.27 -3.02 -28.41
CA PHE A 55 -20.68 -3.83 -29.48
C PHE A 55 -19.84 -4.97 -28.91
N ALA A 56 -19.66 -6.03 -29.70
CA ALA A 56 -18.84 -7.16 -29.30
C ALA A 56 -17.35 -6.90 -29.58
N VAL A 57 -16.48 -7.34 -28.67
CA VAL A 57 -15.01 -7.33 -28.81
C VAL A 57 -14.45 -8.73 -28.56
N ALA A 58 -13.33 -9.04 -29.21
CA ALA A 58 -12.65 -10.32 -29.06
C ALA A 58 -11.80 -10.35 -27.78
N ALA A 59 -11.78 -11.53 -27.14
CA ALA A 59 -11.16 -11.79 -25.85
C ALA A 59 -10.25 -13.03 -25.95
N ASP A 60 -9.14 -13.03 -25.21
CA ASP A 60 -8.10 -14.09 -25.16
C ASP A 60 -7.65 -14.61 -26.55
N GLY A 61 -7.65 -13.72 -27.56
CA GLY A 61 -7.26 -14.06 -28.93
C GLY A 61 -8.30 -14.88 -29.71
N ASN A 62 -9.50 -15.10 -29.16
CA ASN A 62 -10.47 -16.03 -29.73
C ASN A 62 -11.90 -15.45 -29.77
N ASP A 63 -12.39 -15.17 -30.98
CA ASP A 63 -13.75 -14.73 -31.27
C ASP A 63 -14.87 -15.69 -30.75
N SER A 64 -14.57 -16.88 -30.21
CA SER A 64 -15.59 -17.84 -29.74
C SER A 64 -16.31 -17.41 -28.45
N GLN A 65 -15.71 -16.56 -27.62
CA GLN A 65 -16.33 -16.01 -26.41
C GLN A 65 -16.18 -14.47 -26.40
N PRO A 66 -16.99 -13.75 -27.20
CA PRO A 66 -16.91 -12.30 -27.27
C PRO A 66 -17.47 -11.65 -26.01
N LEU A 67 -16.89 -10.52 -25.60
CA LEU A 67 -17.43 -9.64 -24.56
C LEU A 67 -18.22 -8.49 -25.22
N VAL A 68 -19.32 -8.05 -24.62
CA VAL A 68 -20.10 -6.91 -25.13
C VAL A 68 -19.83 -5.67 -24.29
N VAL A 69 -19.31 -4.62 -24.93
CA VAL A 69 -18.97 -3.34 -24.30
C VAL A 69 -20.15 -2.37 -24.39
N SER A 70 -20.45 -1.69 -23.29
CA SER A 70 -21.37 -0.53 -23.23
C SER A 70 -20.94 0.42 -22.10
N CYS A 71 -21.79 1.38 -21.71
CA CYS A 71 -21.51 2.34 -20.64
C CYS A 71 -22.09 1.95 -19.26
N VAL A 72 -21.50 2.47 -18.19
CA VAL A 72 -21.96 2.23 -16.79
C VAL A 72 -23.11 3.17 -16.43
N HIS A 73 -23.08 4.41 -16.92
CA HIS A 73 -24.07 5.44 -16.57
C HIS A 73 -25.50 5.09 -17.02
N THR A 74 -25.67 4.24 -18.04
CA THR A 74 -27.00 3.82 -18.54
C THR A 74 -27.69 2.90 -17.54
N LEU A 75 -26.94 1.96 -16.95
CA LEU A 75 -27.39 1.08 -15.86
C LEU A 75 -27.61 1.87 -14.56
N ASN A 76 -26.68 2.76 -14.19
CA ASN A 76 -26.84 3.61 -13.01
C ASN A 76 -28.06 4.55 -13.11
N SER A 77 -28.31 5.13 -14.29
CA SER A 77 -29.48 5.99 -14.55
C SER A 77 -30.81 5.23 -14.52
N MET A 78 -30.79 3.91 -14.72
CA MET A 78 -31.94 3.05 -14.44
C MET A 78 -32.13 2.84 -12.93
N LYS A 79 -31.09 2.41 -12.22
CA LYS A 79 -31.15 2.15 -10.76
C LYS A 79 -31.44 3.41 -9.93
N SER A 80 -31.04 4.60 -10.39
CA SER A 80 -31.32 5.86 -9.68
C SER A 80 -32.74 6.41 -9.91
N ALA A 81 -33.54 5.80 -10.78
CA ALA A 81 -34.81 6.36 -11.25
C ALA A 81 -36.04 5.53 -10.86
N ILE A 82 -35.86 4.47 -10.09
CA ILE A 82 -36.90 3.70 -9.37
C ILE A 82 -36.36 3.54 -7.94
N VAL A 83 -37.22 3.69 -6.93
CA VAL A 83 -36.78 3.72 -5.52
C VAL A 83 -36.53 2.30 -4.98
N ASP A 84 -37.43 1.37 -5.32
CA ASP A 84 -37.43 0.00 -4.84
C ASP A 84 -37.20 -0.98 -6.00
N VAL A 85 -35.95 -1.42 -6.15
CA VAL A 85 -35.49 -2.42 -7.12
C VAL A 85 -34.47 -3.31 -6.42
N ASP A 86 -34.83 -4.58 -6.17
CA ASP A 86 -33.87 -5.58 -5.75
C ASP A 86 -32.91 -5.90 -6.90
N ASP A 87 -31.65 -6.21 -6.60
CA ASP A 87 -30.66 -6.49 -7.65
C ASP A 87 -31.08 -7.69 -8.54
N ASP A 88 -31.79 -8.66 -7.97
CA ASP A 88 -32.36 -9.83 -8.65
C ASP A 88 -33.53 -9.53 -9.62
N THR A 89 -34.14 -8.34 -9.58
CA THR A 89 -35.26 -7.97 -10.50
C THR A 89 -34.80 -7.21 -11.74
N THR A 90 -33.48 -7.04 -11.92
CA THR A 90 -32.89 -6.39 -13.10
C THR A 90 -32.37 -7.39 -14.12
N ALA A 91 -32.72 -7.18 -15.40
CA ALA A 91 -32.24 -7.98 -16.51
C ALA A 91 -31.59 -7.08 -17.58
N THR A 92 -30.55 -7.56 -18.25
CA THR A 92 -29.97 -6.88 -19.42
C THR A 92 -30.03 -7.81 -20.63
N LEU A 93 -30.69 -7.34 -21.69
CA LEU A 93 -30.75 -8.00 -22.98
C LEU A 93 -29.73 -7.40 -23.94
N LEU A 94 -29.12 -8.27 -24.74
CA LEU A 94 -28.17 -7.95 -25.80
C LEU A 94 -28.85 -8.31 -27.12
N ILE A 95 -29.24 -7.30 -27.89
CA ILE A 95 -30.12 -7.43 -29.07
C ILE A 95 -29.32 -7.13 -30.34
N SER A 96 -29.19 -8.15 -31.20
CA SER A 96 -28.64 -8.03 -32.55
C SER A 96 -29.79 -7.78 -33.52
N TYR A 97 -29.61 -6.83 -34.44
CA TYR A 97 -30.59 -6.49 -35.47
C TYR A 97 -29.94 -6.51 -36.86
N GLU A 98 -30.73 -6.78 -37.89
CA GLU A 98 -30.33 -6.81 -39.29
C GLU A 98 -31.40 -6.10 -40.14
N ASN A 99 -31.01 -5.14 -40.97
CA ASN A 99 -31.90 -4.40 -41.87
C ASN A 99 -33.16 -3.74 -41.24
N GLY A 100 -33.21 -3.63 -39.90
CA GLY A 100 -34.34 -3.10 -39.12
C GLY A 100 -35.13 -4.15 -38.33
N SER A 101 -34.86 -5.43 -38.53
CA SER A 101 -35.48 -6.56 -37.79
C SER A 101 -34.54 -7.09 -36.70
N ILE A 102 -35.09 -7.62 -35.61
CA ILE A 102 -34.30 -8.32 -34.58
C ILE A 102 -33.95 -9.74 -35.08
N VAL A 103 -32.69 -10.16 -34.94
CA VAL A 103 -32.17 -11.45 -35.45
C VAL A 103 -31.63 -12.38 -34.36
N ASP A 104 -31.05 -11.83 -33.29
CA ASP A 104 -30.53 -12.63 -32.16
C ASP A 104 -30.69 -11.85 -30.85
N VAL A 105 -31.24 -12.46 -29.81
CA VAL A 105 -31.42 -11.87 -28.47
C VAL A 105 -30.83 -12.77 -27.41
N ARG A 106 -30.00 -12.19 -26.53
CA ARG A 106 -29.29 -12.89 -25.44
C ARG A 106 -29.46 -12.16 -24.11
N TYR A 107 -29.28 -12.85 -23.00
CA TYR A 107 -29.05 -12.21 -21.71
C TYR A 107 -27.57 -11.83 -21.59
N ALA A 108 -27.28 -10.79 -20.80
CA ALA A 108 -25.99 -10.71 -20.13
C ALA A 108 -25.98 -11.77 -19.00
N GLU A 109 -25.13 -12.79 -19.13
CA GLU A 109 -24.93 -13.84 -18.12
C GLU A 109 -24.26 -13.28 -16.87
N ALA A 110 -23.27 -12.40 -17.06
CA ALA A 110 -22.51 -11.74 -16.02
C ALA A 110 -21.97 -10.38 -16.49
N ILE A 111 -21.58 -9.54 -15.52
CA ILE A 111 -20.67 -8.41 -15.73
C ILE A 111 -19.26 -8.92 -15.38
N GLU A 112 -18.39 -9.03 -16.39
CA GLU A 112 -17.02 -9.54 -16.20
C GLU A 112 -16.07 -8.46 -15.69
N SER A 113 -16.19 -7.24 -16.23
CA SER A 113 -15.49 -6.05 -15.75
C SER A 113 -16.39 -4.82 -15.85
N SER A 114 -16.14 -3.85 -14.99
CA SER A 114 -16.78 -2.55 -15.02
C SER A 114 -15.78 -1.52 -14.52
N GLN A 115 -15.54 -0.47 -15.32
CA GLN A 115 -14.58 0.59 -15.03
C GLN A 115 -15.32 1.92 -14.87
N PRO A 116 -15.84 2.29 -13.67
CA PRO A 116 -16.71 3.46 -13.50
C PRO A 116 -16.03 4.80 -13.82
N MET A 117 -14.71 4.88 -13.65
CA MET A 117 -13.91 6.06 -14.02
C MET A 117 -13.91 6.28 -15.54
N SER A 118 -13.76 5.20 -16.30
CA SER A 118 -13.86 5.21 -17.76
C SER A 118 -15.31 5.29 -18.24
N ASP A 119 -16.26 4.83 -17.42
CA ASP A 119 -17.69 4.65 -17.74
C ASP A 119 -17.89 3.55 -18.81
N LEU A 120 -17.18 2.44 -18.64
CA LEU A 120 -17.26 1.23 -19.48
C LEU A 120 -17.70 0.02 -18.66
N VAL A 121 -18.52 -0.85 -19.25
CA VAL A 121 -18.95 -2.13 -18.69
C VAL A 121 -18.86 -3.23 -19.74
N TYR A 122 -18.40 -4.41 -19.32
CA TYR A 122 -18.19 -5.59 -20.15
C TYR A 122 -19.14 -6.69 -19.71
N TYR A 123 -20.10 -7.02 -20.57
CA TYR A 123 -21.05 -8.11 -20.37
C TYR A 123 -20.57 -9.39 -21.03
N LYS A 124 -20.69 -10.53 -20.34
CA LYS A 124 -20.61 -11.86 -20.95
C LYS A 124 -21.97 -12.21 -21.56
N PRO A 125 -22.09 -12.45 -22.88
CA PRO A 125 -23.33 -12.87 -23.49
C PRO A 125 -23.64 -14.34 -23.18
N SER A 126 -24.89 -14.64 -22.85
CA SER A 126 -25.38 -16.01 -22.67
C SER A 126 -25.48 -16.79 -24.00
N ALA A 127 -26.05 -17.99 -23.96
CA ALA A 127 -26.67 -18.59 -25.14
C ALA A 127 -27.80 -17.71 -25.71
N SER A 128 -28.18 -17.93 -26.97
CA SER A 128 -29.32 -17.24 -27.58
C SER A 128 -30.65 -17.67 -26.94
N ILE A 129 -31.52 -16.69 -26.68
CA ILE A 129 -32.90 -16.89 -26.23
C ILE A 129 -33.84 -17.00 -27.44
N PHE A 130 -33.54 -16.23 -28.49
CA PHE A 130 -34.34 -16.09 -29.70
C PHE A 130 -33.42 -15.74 -30.87
N GLY A 131 -33.41 -16.57 -31.91
CA GLY A 131 -32.55 -16.43 -33.09
C GLY A 131 -31.85 -17.75 -33.45
N ASN A 132 -31.20 -17.80 -34.61
CA ASN A 132 -30.50 -19.00 -35.10
C ASN A 132 -29.13 -19.25 -34.43
N GLY A 133 -28.90 -18.73 -33.22
CA GLY A 133 -27.63 -18.86 -32.50
C GLY A 133 -26.41 -18.22 -33.20
N ARG A 134 -26.63 -17.35 -34.20
CA ARG A 134 -25.59 -16.72 -35.05
C ARG A 134 -24.49 -16.10 -34.18
N LYS A 135 -23.23 -16.40 -34.51
CA LYS A 135 -22.06 -15.85 -33.81
C LYS A 135 -22.04 -14.32 -33.93
N MET A 136 -21.92 -13.61 -32.80
CA MET A 136 -21.74 -12.15 -32.79
C MET A 136 -20.42 -11.78 -33.48
N ARG A 137 -20.44 -10.80 -34.39
CA ARG A 137 -19.22 -10.26 -35.03
C ARG A 137 -18.52 -9.32 -34.06
N THR A 138 -17.29 -9.65 -33.69
CA THR A 138 -16.42 -8.79 -32.89
C THR A 138 -15.83 -7.67 -33.73
N LEU A 139 -15.81 -6.45 -33.22
CA LEU A 139 -15.22 -5.30 -33.92
C LEU A 139 -13.73 -5.16 -33.56
N PRO A 140 -12.85 -4.86 -34.53
CA PRO A 140 -11.44 -4.61 -34.27
C PRO A 140 -11.26 -3.30 -33.49
N VAL A 141 -10.46 -3.34 -32.43
CA VAL A 141 -10.23 -2.20 -31.52
C VAL A 141 -8.83 -1.63 -31.74
N ASN A 142 -8.74 -0.38 -32.19
CA ASN A 142 -7.46 0.35 -32.21
C ASN A 142 -7.12 0.74 -30.76
N PRO A 143 -5.96 0.31 -30.21
CA PRO A 143 -5.59 0.67 -28.84
C PRO A 143 -5.09 2.12 -28.74
N TYR A 144 -4.67 2.73 -29.85
CA TYR A 144 -4.09 4.06 -29.89
C TYR A 144 -5.09 5.12 -30.39
N PRO A 145 -5.25 6.27 -29.71
CA PRO A 145 -6.14 7.33 -30.16
C PRO A 145 -5.59 8.02 -31.43
N PRO A 146 -6.37 8.13 -32.52
CA PRO A 146 -5.95 8.80 -33.76
C PRO A 146 -5.66 10.30 -33.56
N PRO A 147 -4.87 10.95 -34.44
CA PRO A 147 -4.60 12.38 -34.32
C PRO A 147 -5.87 13.25 -34.48
N PRO A 148 -5.93 14.44 -33.87
CA PRO A 148 -6.94 15.44 -34.19
C PRO A 148 -6.96 15.75 -35.70
N GLY A 149 -8.15 15.83 -36.28
CA GLY A 149 -8.37 15.91 -37.73
C GLY A 149 -8.81 14.59 -38.38
N THR A 150 -8.51 13.43 -37.78
CA THR A 150 -8.94 12.11 -38.29
C THR A 150 -10.46 12.06 -38.52
N LYS A 151 -10.86 11.48 -39.65
CA LYS A 151 -12.26 11.24 -39.99
C LYS A 151 -12.81 10.04 -39.24
N VAL A 152 -13.99 10.22 -38.66
CA VAL A 152 -14.66 9.18 -37.84
C VAL A 152 -16.14 9.08 -38.19
N ALA A 153 -16.69 7.89 -38.00
CA ALA A 153 -18.12 7.60 -38.04
C ALA A 153 -18.62 7.16 -36.66
N VAL A 154 -19.82 7.59 -36.29
CA VAL A 154 -20.46 7.29 -35.00
C VAL A 154 -21.78 6.57 -35.24
N TRP A 155 -22.02 5.45 -34.57
CA TRP A 155 -23.25 4.68 -34.79
C TRP A 155 -24.46 5.33 -34.12
N ARG A 156 -25.56 5.52 -34.86
CA ARG A 156 -26.83 6.03 -34.35
C ARG A 156 -27.88 4.91 -34.24
N PRO A 157 -28.44 4.64 -33.04
CA PRO A 157 -29.55 3.71 -32.89
C PRO A 157 -30.85 4.20 -33.57
N PRO A 158 -31.74 3.27 -33.97
CA PRO A 158 -33.08 3.57 -34.43
C PRO A 158 -33.96 4.06 -33.27
N ARG A 159 -34.86 5.01 -33.53
CA ARG A 159 -35.80 5.55 -32.51
C ARG A 159 -37.13 4.79 -32.43
N THR A 160 -37.57 4.20 -33.53
CA THR A 160 -38.82 3.43 -33.64
C THR A 160 -38.60 2.24 -34.59
N PRO A 161 -39.50 1.25 -34.66
CA PRO A 161 -39.37 0.11 -35.60
C PRO A 161 -39.34 0.49 -37.09
N GLN A 162 -39.69 1.73 -37.44
CA GLN A 162 -39.64 2.26 -38.80
C GLN A 162 -38.36 3.08 -39.08
N ASP A 163 -37.62 3.45 -38.04
CA ASP A 163 -36.41 4.27 -38.12
C ASP A 163 -35.21 3.34 -38.36
N ARG A 164 -34.31 3.66 -39.31
CA ARG A 164 -33.10 2.85 -39.55
C ARG A 164 -31.91 3.35 -38.74
N ALA A 165 -31.04 2.42 -38.35
CA ALA A 165 -29.70 2.74 -37.85
C ALA A 165 -28.84 3.40 -38.94
N VAL A 166 -27.96 4.34 -38.58
CA VAL A 166 -27.16 5.14 -39.55
C VAL A 166 -25.80 5.53 -38.93
N TRP A 167 -24.72 5.50 -39.71
CA TRP A 167 -23.44 6.12 -39.35
C TRP A 167 -23.48 7.64 -39.55
N THR A 168 -23.30 8.43 -38.48
CA THR A 168 -23.06 9.87 -38.58
C THR A 168 -21.56 10.15 -38.71
N HIS A 169 -21.17 10.85 -39.76
CA HIS A 169 -19.77 11.14 -40.06
C HIS A 169 -19.31 12.47 -39.44
N GLY A 170 -18.05 12.55 -39.03
CA GLY A 170 -17.45 13.71 -38.37
C GLY A 170 -15.92 13.67 -38.38
N SER A 171 -15.29 14.47 -37.51
CA SER A 171 -13.84 14.40 -37.29
C SER A 171 -13.42 14.72 -35.87
N ILE A 172 -12.32 14.12 -35.42
CA ILE A 172 -11.77 14.33 -34.08
C ILE A 172 -11.31 15.78 -33.93
N ASP A 173 -11.86 16.51 -32.97
CA ASP A 173 -11.54 17.90 -32.68
C ASP A 173 -10.29 18.01 -31.80
N ARG A 174 -10.32 17.27 -30.68
CA ARG A 174 -9.30 17.31 -29.62
C ARG A 174 -9.55 16.24 -28.56
N TYR A 175 -8.53 16.02 -27.73
CA TYR A 175 -8.60 15.17 -26.55
C TYR A 175 -8.45 15.98 -25.26
N THR A 176 -9.03 15.49 -24.17
CA THR A 176 -8.85 16.07 -22.83
C THR A 176 -8.59 15.00 -21.77
N THR A 177 -7.81 15.41 -20.77
CA THR A 177 -7.49 14.66 -19.54
C THR A 177 -8.65 14.70 -18.53
N PRO A 178 -8.66 13.86 -17.47
CA PRO A 178 -9.67 13.91 -16.41
C PRO A 178 -9.88 15.29 -15.75
N ASN A 179 -8.87 16.16 -15.82
CA ASN A 179 -8.92 17.52 -15.28
C ASN A 179 -9.40 18.57 -16.31
N ALA A 180 -10.07 18.14 -17.38
CA ALA A 180 -10.54 18.94 -18.51
C ALA A 180 -9.47 19.80 -19.21
N LYS A 181 -8.17 19.48 -19.03
CA LYS A 181 -7.07 20.08 -19.79
C LYS A 181 -6.91 19.38 -21.14
N LEU A 182 -6.63 20.16 -22.18
CA LEU A 182 -6.22 19.67 -23.49
C LEU A 182 -5.05 18.66 -23.35
N ALA A 183 -5.16 17.52 -24.02
CA ALA A 183 -4.08 16.53 -24.11
C ALA A 183 -3.24 16.76 -25.37
N HIS A 184 -1.98 16.32 -25.34
CA HIS A 184 -1.03 16.47 -26.43
C HIS A 184 -0.64 15.11 -27.02
N ILE A 185 -0.07 15.10 -28.22
CA ILE A 185 0.42 13.87 -28.85
C ILE A 185 1.47 13.23 -27.93
N GLY A 186 1.27 11.96 -27.57
CA GLY A 186 2.11 11.23 -26.61
C GLY A 186 1.72 11.37 -25.14
N SER A 187 0.66 12.10 -24.79
CA SER A 187 0.09 12.10 -23.42
C SER A 187 -1.18 11.23 -23.33
N TYR A 188 -1.19 10.10 -24.03
CA TYR A 188 -2.41 9.33 -24.32
C TYR A 188 -2.82 8.34 -23.22
N ASP A 189 -1.91 7.96 -22.33
CA ASP A 189 -2.20 7.06 -21.20
C ASP A 189 -3.11 7.69 -20.12
N HIS A 190 -3.45 8.97 -20.28
CA HIS A 190 -4.20 9.78 -19.31
C HIS A 190 -5.37 10.55 -19.97
N LEU A 191 -5.95 10.01 -21.05
CA LEU A 191 -7.17 10.57 -21.65
C LEU A 191 -8.42 10.29 -20.79
N ALA A 192 -9.40 11.19 -20.87
CA ALA A 192 -10.74 11.00 -20.32
C ALA A 192 -11.86 11.29 -21.32
N HIS A 193 -11.64 12.19 -22.30
CA HIS A 193 -12.64 12.47 -23.33
C HIS A 193 -12.01 12.81 -24.68
N VAL A 194 -12.68 12.42 -25.74
CA VAL A 194 -12.50 12.95 -27.10
C VAL A 194 -13.69 13.84 -27.44
N GLU A 195 -13.45 15.00 -28.05
CA GLU A 195 -14.51 15.81 -28.67
C GLU A 195 -14.48 15.59 -30.18
N ILE A 196 -15.64 15.39 -30.79
CA ILE A 196 -15.82 15.07 -32.21
C ILE A 196 -16.74 16.12 -32.84
N ASN A 197 -16.28 16.75 -33.91
CA ASN A 197 -17.05 17.71 -34.70
C ASN A 197 -18.04 16.99 -35.62
N ASP A 198 -19.14 17.68 -35.92
CA ASP A 198 -20.16 17.38 -36.95
C ASP A 198 -20.99 16.08 -36.75
N ALA A 199 -20.45 15.07 -36.08
CA ALA A 199 -21.25 14.01 -35.47
C ALA A 199 -21.97 14.58 -34.23
N ILE A 200 -23.32 14.54 -34.24
CA ILE A 200 -24.17 14.97 -33.10
C ILE A 200 -24.80 13.73 -32.45
N PRO A 201 -24.67 13.53 -31.13
CA PRO A 201 -25.19 12.34 -30.47
C PRO A 201 -26.68 12.54 -30.13
N ARG A 202 -27.47 11.46 -30.21
CA ARG A 202 -28.90 11.46 -29.83
C ARG A 202 -29.14 10.52 -28.65
N HIS A 203 -30.24 10.70 -27.93
CA HIS A 203 -30.64 9.78 -26.84
C HIS A 203 -30.60 8.32 -27.32
N GLY A 204 -30.04 7.44 -26.48
CA GLY A 204 -29.76 6.04 -26.81
C GLY A 204 -28.36 5.77 -27.38
N ALA A 205 -27.64 6.78 -27.91
CA ALA A 205 -26.31 6.59 -28.50
C ALA A 205 -25.16 6.40 -27.48
N SER A 206 -25.44 6.36 -26.17
CA SER A 206 -24.43 5.98 -25.17
C SER A 206 -23.95 4.56 -25.43
N GLY A 207 -22.63 4.33 -25.42
CA GLY A 207 -22.04 3.03 -25.74
C GLY A 207 -21.86 2.75 -27.24
N SER A 208 -22.24 3.67 -28.13
CA SER A 208 -22.01 3.51 -29.58
C SER A 208 -20.51 3.49 -29.87
N PRO A 209 -20.01 2.58 -30.72
CA PRO A 209 -18.64 2.63 -31.21
C PRO A 209 -18.44 3.88 -32.09
N VAL A 210 -17.23 4.43 -32.02
CA VAL A 210 -16.69 5.43 -32.93
C VAL A 210 -15.62 4.75 -33.77
N ILE A 211 -15.81 4.74 -35.08
CA ILE A 211 -14.94 4.08 -36.06
C ILE A 211 -14.07 5.12 -36.76
N GLU A 212 -12.77 4.86 -36.86
CA GLU A 212 -11.88 5.59 -37.77
C GLU A 212 -12.13 5.14 -39.21
N THR A 213 -12.51 6.06 -40.11
CA THR A 213 -13.09 5.68 -41.41
C THR A 213 -12.08 5.14 -42.42
N GLU A 214 -10.78 5.22 -42.13
CA GLU A 214 -9.70 4.74 -43.00
C GLU A 214 -9.18 3.35 -42.57
N SER A 215 -9.07 3.10 -41.26
CA SER A 215 -8.68 1.80 -40.71
C SER A 215 -9.86 0.84 -40.53
N GLY A 216 -11.09 1.37 -40.39
CA GLY A 216 -12.28 0.59 -40.04
C GLY A 216 -12.21 0.02 -38.61
N ALA A 217 -11.39 0.58 -37.72
CA ALA A 217 -11.24 0.14 -36.35
C ALA A 217 -11.97 1.05 -35.35
N VAL A 218 -12.43 0.47 -34.23
CA VAL A 218 -13.02 1.22 -33.11
C VAL A 218 -11.93 2.01 -32.40
N CYS A 219 -12.05 3.33 -32.37
CA CYS A 219 -11.07 4.24 -31.77
C CYS A 219 -11.59 5.01 -30.54
N ALA A 220 -12.91 5.01 -30.31
CA ALA A 220 -13.56 5.64 -29.16
C ALA A 220 -14.97 5.06 -28.92
N ILE A 221 -15.61 5.42 -27.80
CA ILE A 221 -16.99 5.04 -27.46
C ILE A 221 -17.78 6.29 -27.03
N VAL A 222 -19.02 6.45 -27.47
CA VAL A 222 -19.86 7.64 -27.15
C VAL A 222 -20.28 7.67 -25.68
N LYS A 223 -19.97 8.77 -24.98
CA LYS A 223 -20.23 8.95 -23.54
C LYS A 223 -21.34 9.98 -23.29
N GLY A 224 -22.58 9.50 -23.40
CA GLY A 224 -23.78 10.30 -23.13
C GLY A 224 -24.23 11.16 -24.31
N ALA A 225 -25.53 11.48 -24.33
CA ALA A 225 -26.14 12.37 -25.31
C ALA A 225 -26.95 13.47 -24.60
N ILE A 226 -26.25 14.48 -24.09
CA ILE A 226 -26.88 15.72 -23.61
C ILE A 226 -26.99 16.67 -24.81
N SER A 227 -28.22 16.99 -25.21
CA SER A 227 -28.56 17.73 -26.44
C SER A 227 -28.18 19.23 -26.45
N THR A 228 -27.33 19.67 -25.52
CA THR A 228 -26.95 21.07 -25.29
C THR A 228 -25.58 21.45 -25.87
N PHE A 229 -24.83 20.51 -26.47
CA PHE A 229 -23.51 20.76 -27.05
C PHE A 229 -23.48 20.43 -28.56
N PRO A 230 -22.89 21.29 -29.42
CA PRO A 230 -22.81 21.07 -30.87
C PRO A 230 -21.68 20.10 -31.31
N LYS A 231 -21.12 19.32 -30.37
CA LYS A 231 -20.05 18.34 -30.61
C LYS A 231 -20.36 17.04 -29.86
N THR A 232 -20.09 15.88 -30.45
CA THR A 232 -20.13 14.61 -29.71
C THR A 232 -18.99 14.56 -28.69
N ARG A 233 -19.26 14.00 -27.51
CA ARG A 233 -18.24 13.59 -26.54
C ARG A 233 -18.13 12.08 -26.52
N GLY A 234 -16.97 11.58 -26.91
CA GLY A 234 -16.56 10.19 -26.70
C GLY A 234 -15.66 10.05 -25.48
N TRP A 235 -15.47 8.81 -25.06
CA TRP A 235 -14.34 8.37 -24.24
C TRP A 235 -13.15 7.98 -25.13
N GLY A 236 -12.00 7.66 -24.54
CA GLY A 236 -10.82 7.19 -25.27
C GLY A 236 -11.00 5.79 -25.88
N THR A 237 -9.89 5.21 -26.35
CA THR A 237 -9.88 3.86 -26.92
C THR A 237 -10.41 2.83 -25.89
N PRO A 238 -11.13 1.77 -26.31
CA PRO A 238 -11.71 0.75 -25.41
C PRO A 238 -10.71 -0.09 -24.60
N ALA A 239 -9.42 0.24 -24.61
CA ALA A 239 -8.40 -0.54 -23.92
C ALA A 239 -8.54 -0.42 -22.40
N GLU A 240 -8.43 -1.55 -21.67
CA GLU A 240 -8.19 -1.47 -20.23
C GLU A 240 -6.81 -0.81 -19.98
N LEU A 241 -6.86 0.38 -19.40
CA LEU A 241 -5.70 1.14 -18.99
C LEU A 241 -4.97 0.38 -17.89
N ARG A 242 -3.91 -0.37 -18.25
CA ARG A 242 -2.97 -1.03 -17.31
C ARG A 242 -2.11 -0.02 -16.55
N VAL A 243 -2.75 0.90 -15.82
CA VAL A 243 -2.11 1.85 -14.91
C VAL A 243 -1.65 1.09 -13.68
N HIS A 244 -0.42 0.59 -13.73
CA HIS A 244 0.24 -0.07 -12.61
C HIS A 244 0.74 0.94 -11.55
N VAL A 245 -0.11 1.92 -11.22
CA VAL A 245 0.17 3.04 -10.31
C VAL A 245 -1.07 3.42 -9.49
N ILE A 246 -1.11 2.97 -8.24
CA ILE A 246 -1.68 3.67 -7.06
C ILE A 246 -3.02 4.40 -7.30
N TYR A 247 -4.13 3.67 -7.55
CA TYR A 247 -5.47 4.29 -7.60
C TYR A 247 -6.61 3.54 -6.88
N THR A 248 -6.33 2.44 -6.18
CA THR A 248 -7.29 1.63 -5.39
C THR A 248 -7.88 2.34 -4.16
N PHE A 249 -7.70 3.66 -4.04
CA PHE A 249 -8.08 4.46 -2.87
C PHE A 249 -9.36 5.31 -3.03
N PHE A 250 -9.95 5.37 -4.24
CA PHE A 250 -11.03 6.34 -4.53
C PHE A 250 -12.40 5.72 -4.84
N VAL A 251 -12.47 4.58 -5.52
CA VAL A 251 -13.76 4.00 -5.96
C VAL A 251 -14.53 3.34 -4.80
N SER A 252 -13.82 2.62 -3.91
CA SER A 252 -14.41 2.05 -2.68
C SER A 252 -14.95 3.10 -1.71
N PHE A 253 -14.58 4.38 -1.89
CA PHE A 253 -14.92 5.47 -0.97
C PHE A 253 -16.37 5.94 -1.08
N LEU A 254 -17.05 5.72 -2.22
CA LEU A 254 -18.49 6.04 -2.35
C LEU A 254 -19.41 4.88 -1.95
N SER A 255 -19.00 3.62 -2.15
CA SER A 255 -19.86 2.48 -1.81
C SER A 255 -20.05 2.28 -0.31
N LEU A 256 -19.12 2.78 0.52
CA LEU A 256 -19.17 2.68 1.98
C LEU A 256 -20.13 3.68 2.63
N PHE A 257 -20.65 4.67 1.88
CA PHE A 257 -21.46 5.77 2.43
C PHE A 257 -22.96 5.43 2.63
N LYS A 258 -23.43 4.26 2.19
CA LYS A 258 -24.86 3.89 2.27
C LYS A 258 -25.22 2.98 3.45
N THR A 259 -24.23 2.46 4.20
CA THR A 259 -24.43 1.37 5.18
C THR A 259 -23.52 1.47 6.42
N MET A 260 -23.31 2.66 6.99
CA MET A 260 -22.63 2.81 8.28
C MET A 260 -23.44 3.65 9.28
N SER A 261 -23.76 3.05 10.44
CA SER A 261 -24.39 3.76 11.55
C SER A 261 -23.36 4.39 12.48
N THR A 262 -23.48 5.69 12.70
CA THR A 262 -23.18 6.39 13.97
C THR A 262 -21.89 5.98 14.72
N SER A 263 -20.73 6.45 14.26
CA SER A 263 -19.58 6.67 15.16
C SER A 263 -18.68 7.84 14.69
N ASP A 264 -18.17 8.61 15.66
CA ASP A 264 -17.58 9.96 15.55
C ASP A 264 -16.71 10.23 14.28
N HIS A 265 -17.28 10.98 13.34
CA HIS A 265 -16.60 11.36 12.09
C HIS A 265 -15.86 12.70 12.24
N LYS A 266 -14.61 12.77 11.79
CA LYS A 266 -13.85 14.04 11.73
C LYS A 266 -14.35 14.92 10.58
N LEU A 267 -15.35 15.75 10.86
CA LEU A 267 -16.04 16.66 9.93
C LEU A 267 -15.16 17.83 9.45
N ARG A 268 -14.04 17.51 8.80
CA ARG A 268 -12.99 18.47 8.43
C ARG A 268 -13.01 18.80 6.95
N VAL A 269 -12.89 20.09 6.68
CA VAL A 269 -12.97 20.74 5.37
C VAL A 269 -11.72 21.58 5.13
N VAL A 270 -11.29 21.67 3.88
CA VAL A 270 -10.16 22.50 3.43
C VAL A 270 -10.64 23.46 2.35
N VAL A 271 -10.58 24.74 2.66
CA VAL A 271 -10.90 25.83 1.73
C VAL A 271 -9.63 26.15 0.93
N ARG A 272 -9.64 25.85 -0.37
CA ARG A 272 -8.54 26.12 -1.32
C ARG A 272 -8.88 27.26 -2.26
N LYS A 273 -7.88 27.63 -3.08
CA LYS A 273 -7.94 28.69 -4.12
C LYS A 273 -8.25 30.11 -3.59
N LEU A 274 -8.17 30.33 -2.27
CA LEU A 274 -8.26 31.66 -1.67
C LEU A 274 -7.10 32.57 -2.16
N PRO A 275 -7.33 33.88 -2.39
CA PRO A 275 -6.32 34.78 -2.92
C PRO A 275 -4.98 34.73 -2.15
N PRO A 276 -3.81 34.75 -2.82
CA PRO A 276 -2.48 34.68 -2.18
C PRO A 276 -2.17 35.77 -1.14
N ASN A 277 -2.94 36.85 -1.10
CA ASN A 277 -2.80 37.95 -0.13
C ASN A 277 -4.11 38.28 0.63
N LEU A 278 -5.09 37.37 0.64
CA LEU A 278 -6.30 37.55 1.44
C LEU A 278 -5.94 37.63 2.95
N PRO A 279 -6.32 38.70 3.67
CA PRO A 279 -6.13 38.79 5.12
C PRO A 279 -7.03 37.79 5.85
N GLN A 280 -6.53 37.25 6.98
CA GLN A 280 -7.26 36.28 7.79
C GLN A 280 -8.62 36.80 8.27
N GLU A 281 -8.68 38.07 8.73
CA GLU A 281 -9.94 38.65 9.22
C GLU A 281 -10.99 38.79 8.11
N VAL A 282 -10.55 39.13 6.89
CA VAL A 282 -11.45 39.23 5.72
C VAL A 282 -11.98 37.86 5.32
N PHE A 283 -11.17 36.80 5.45
CA PHE A 283 -11.64 35.44 5.30
C PHE A 283 -12.70 35.09 6.36
N TYR A 284 -12.41 35.25 7.66
CA TYR A 284 -13.35 34.84 8.70
C TYR A 284 -14.66 35.66 8.68
N ASN A 285 -14.61 36.95 8.39
CA ASN A 285 -15.82 37.77 8.19
C ASN A 285 -16.68 37.25 7.03
N SER A 286 -16.08 36.70 5.96
CA SER A 286 -16.83 36.13 4.83
C SER A 286 -17.49 34.78 5.12
N VAL A 287 -17.08 34.08 6.19
CA VAL A 287 -17.62 32.77 6.58
C VAL A 287 -18.34 32.76 7.93
N GLN A 288 -18.39 33.90 8.64
CA GLN A 288 -18.88 34.03 10.02
C GLN A 288 -20.30 33.48 10.24
N ALA A 289 -21.17 33.53 9.22
CA ALA A 289 -22.52 32.99 9.26
C ALA A 289 -22.56 31.45 9.47
N TRP A 290 -21.51 30.73 9.06
CA TRP A 290 -21.40 29.27 9.18
C TRP A 290 -20.25 28.84 10.10
N VAL A 291 -19.25 29.68 10.31
CA VAL A 291 -17.98 29.37 10.99
C VAL A 291 -17.86 30.25 12.24
N ASN A 292 -18.33 29.73 13.38
CA ASN A 292 -18.34 30.40 14.67
C ASN A 292 -17.93 29.42 15.80
N SER A 293 -17.91 29.88 17.06
CA SER A 293 -17.55 29.06 18.24
C SER A 293 -18.42 27.83 18.44
N ASP A 294 -19.64 27.88 17.92
CA ASP A 294 -20.72 26.96 18.27
C ASP A 294 -20.81 25.86 17.20
N SER A 295 -20.60 26.20 15.92
CA SER A 295 -20.55 25.26 14.81
C SER A 295 -19.20 24.58 14.57
N VAL A 296 -18.09 25.16 15.02
CA VAL A 296 -16.73 24.70 14.67
C VAL A 296 -15.92 24.31 15.91
N ALA A 297 -15.33 23.11 15.87
CA ALA A 297 -14.43 22.59 16.90
C ALA A 297 -12.99 23.12 16.74
N GLN A 298 -12.53 23.33 15.50
CA GLN A 298 -11.22 23.92 15.21
C GLN A 298 -11.19 24.61 13.85
N SER A 299 -10.62 25.82 13.78
CA SER A 299 -10.26 26.50 12.53
C SER A 299 -8.77 26.89 12.50
N TYR A 300 -8.17 26.93 11.31
CA TYR A 300 -6.80 27.38 11.09
C TYR A 300 -6.63 28.00 9.70
N TYR A 301 -5.96 29.15 9.62
CA TYR A 301 -5.73 29.88 8.36
C TYR A 301 -4.24 29.88 7.98
N ALA A 302 -3.92 29.30 6.83
CA ALA A 302 -2.60 29.32 6.22
C ALA A 302 -2.53 30.43 5.16
N LYS A 303 -1.89 31.55 5.50
CA LYS A 303 -1.72 32.66 4.55
C LYS A 303 -0.83 32.25 3.37
N GLY A 304 -1.28 32.57 2.16
CA GLY A 304 -0.53 32.39 0.92
C GLY A 304 0.70 33.30 0.79
N LYS A 305 1.38 33.19 -0.36
CA LYS A 305 2.54 34.01 -0.71
C LYS A 305 2.46 34.50 -2.15
N LEU A 306 2.21 35.80 -2.30
CA LEU A 306 2.42 36.52 -3.54
C LEU A 306 3.94 36.63 -3.84
N ARG A 307 4.33 36.52 -5.10
CA ARG A 307 5.71 36.69 -5.59
C ARG A 307 5.83 37.95 -6.46
N ALA A 308 7.06 38.39 -6.71
CA ALA A 308 7.34 39.51 -7.60
C ALA A 308 7.12 39.14 -9.07
N ALA A 309 6.81 40.12 -9.93
CA ALA A 309 6.45 39.92 -11.33
C ALA A 309 7.56 39.23 -12.16
N ASP A 310 8.84 39.56 -11.91
CA ASP A 310 10.00 38.94 -12.58
C ASP A 310 10.30 37.50 -12.12
N SER A 311 9.46 36.91 -11.26
CA SER A 311 9.67 35.54 -10.77
C SER A 311 8.94 34.53 -11.65
N SER A 312 9.69 33.66 -12.32
CA SER A 312 9.19 32.47 -13.06
C SER A 312 8.56 31.38 -12.18
N LYS A 313 8.02 31.74 -11.02
CA LYS A 313 7.44 30.83 -10.02
C LYS A 313 6.06 31.32 -9.63
N GLU A 314 5.10 30.42 -9.57
CA GLU A 314 3.69 30.76 -9.31
C GLU A 314 3.44 31.30 -7.89
N ASN A 315 2.34 32.06 -7.77
CA ASN A 315 1.83 32.56 -6.51
C ASN A 315 1.22 31.42 -5.68
N ILE A 316 1.52 31.37 -4.38
CA ILE A 316 0.96 30.35 -3.48
C ILE A 316 -0.36 30.88 -2.93
N ALA A 317 -1.48 30.25 -3.32
CA ALA A 317 -2.81 30.55 -2.80
C ALA A 317 -2.90 30.34 -1.27
N SER A 318 -3.75 31.12 -0.60
CA SER A 318 -4.07 30.92 0.82
C SER A 318 -4.96 29.68 0.99
N ARG A 319 -5.02 29.12 2.21
CA ARG A 319 -5.88 27.97 2.54
C ARG A 319 -6.44 28.10 3.94
N ALA A 320 -7.67 27.67 4.16
CA ALA A 320 -8.23 27.48 5.51
C ALA A 320 -8.53 26.00 5.77
N TYR A 321 -8.46 25.59 7.03
CA TYR A 321 -8.77 24.25 7.51
C TYR A 321 -9.81 24.43 8.62
N ILE A 322 -10.98 23.79 8.49
CA ILE A 322 -12.13 23.99 9.38
C ILE A 322 -12.66 22.61 9.76
N THR A 323 -12.97 22.39 11.05
CA THR A 323 -13.54 21.14 11.56
C THR A 323 -14.86 21.46 12.26
N PHE A 324 -15.98 21.08 11.64
CA PHE A 324 -17.32 21.31 12.16
C PHE A 324 -17.65 20.34 13.31
N LYS A 325 -18.68 20.67 14.10
CA LYS A 325 -19.22 19.76 15.14
C LYS A 325 -20.34 18.88 14.60
N GLU A 326 -21.16 19.40 13.67
CA GLU A 326 -22.29 18.67 13.09
C GLU A 326 -22.23 18.60 11.56
N TYR A 327 -22.76 17.51 11.01
CA TYR A 327 -22.77 17.25 9.56
C TYR A 327 -23.69 18.21 8.79
N SER A 328 -24.81 18.59 9.41
CA SER A 328 -25.74 19.64 8.96
C SER A 328 -25.02 20.97 8.66
N GLN A 329 -24.18 21.41 9.58
CA GLN A 329 -23.42 22.67 9.51
C GLN A 329 -22.36 22.62 8.39
N LEU A 330 -21.70 21.47 8.23
CA LEU A 330 -20.73 21.23 7.16
C LEU A 330 -21.39 21.28 5.77
N LEU A 331 -22.55 20.62 5.60
CA LEU A 331 -23.31 20.65 4.35
C LEU A 331 -23.78 22.08 4.03
N ALA A 332 -24.32 22.80 5.02
CA ALA A 332 -24.74 24.19 4.86
C ALA A 332 -23.58 25.11 4.46
N PHE A 333 -22.38 24.92 5.03
CA PHE A 333 -21.19 25.66 4.63
C PHE A 333 -20.75 25.34 3.20
N HIS A 334 -20.67 24.06 2.82
CA HIS A 334 -20.27 23.65 1.48
C HIS A 334 -21.24 24.18 0.41
N ALA A 335 -22.54 24.03 0.62
CA ALA A 335 -23.56 24.44 -0.35
C ALA A 335 -23.61 25.95 -0.62
N ASN A 336 -23.20 26.79 0.34
CA ASN A 336 -23.26 28.25 0.23
C ASN A 336 -21.91 28.93 0.00
N PHE A 337 -20.78 28.28 0.30
CA PHE A 337 -19.44 28.87 0.21
C PHE A 337 -18.52 28.20 -0.83
N ASP A 338 -18.88 27.04 -1.39
CA ASP A 338 -18.14 26.52 -2.54
C ASP A 338 -18.30 27.43 -3.78
N GLY A 339 -17.23 27.53 -4.57
CA GLY A 339 -17.19 28.41 -5.73
C GLY A 339 -17.18 29.93 -5.43
N HIS A 340 -17.25 30.35 -4.16
CA HIS A 340 -17.33 31.77 -3.76
C HIS A 340 -16.21 32.62 -4.40
N LEU A 341 -16.58 33.80 -4.92
CA LEU A 341 -15.73 34.59 -5.80
C LEU A 341 -15.08 35.77 -5.06
N PHE A 342 -13.79 35.65 -4.73
CA PHE A 342 -13.00 36.79 -4.25
C PHE A 342 -12.48 37.62 -5.42
N ARG A 343 -12.60 38.96 -5.34
CA ARG A 343 -12.04 39.90 -6.31
C ARG A 343 -10.99 40.81 -5.67
N ASP A 344 -9.85 40.92 -6.33
CA ASP A 344 -8.70 41.75 -5.97
C ASP A 344 -8.95 43.23 -6.31
N LYS A 345 -8.27 44.15 -5.62
CA LYS A 345 -8.16 45.57 -6.04
C LYS A 345 -7.53 45.70 -7.43
N GLN A 346 -6.71 44.72 -7.84
CA GLN A 346 -6.15 44.59 -9.18
C GLN A 346 -7.11 43.89 -10.18
N GLY A 347 -8.41 43.78 -9.87
CA GLY A 347 -9.45 43.22 -10.73
C GLY A 347 -9.45 41.70 -10.87
N ARG A 348 -8.35 41.01 -10.51
CA ARG A 348 -8.20 39.55 -10.53
C ARG A 348 -9.26 38.85 -9.70
N GLU A 349 -9.78 37.75 -10.22
CA GLU A 349 -10.78 36.93 -9.55
C GLU A 349 -10.19 35.61 -9.05
N SER A 350 -10.79 35.02 -8.02
CA SER A 350 -10.42 33.72 -7.47
C SER A 350 -11.66 33.03 -6.90
N ARG A 351 -12.14 31.99 -7.61
CA ARG A 351 -13.17 31.09 -7.07
C ARG A 351 -12.55 30.14 -6.06
N VAL A 352 -13.13 30.12 -4.87
CA VAL A 352 -12.86 29.14 -3.81
C VAL A 352 -13.19 27.72 -4.28
N ALA A 353 -12.53 26.73 -3.68
CA ALA A 353 -12.99 25.35 -3.67
C ALA A 353 -13.06 24.85 -2.21
N VAL A 354 -14.17 24.26 -1.79
CA VAL A 354 -14.43 23.76 -0.43
C VAL A 354 -14.36 22.23 -0.44
N GLU A 355 -13.20 21.68 -0.11
CA GLU A 355 -12.96 20.22 -0.21
C GLU A 355 -13.18 19.53 1.13
N PHE A 356 -13.97 18.45 1.17
CA PHE A 356 -14.03 17.56 2.33
C PHE A 356 -12.71 16.78 2.47
N ALA A 357 -12.10 16.82 3.66
CA ALA A 357 -10.72 16.37 3.86
C ALA A 357 -10.45 15.91 5.31
N PRO A 358 -11.12 14.84 5.79
CA PRO A 358 -11.07 14.35 7.18
C PRO A 358 -9.65 14.14 7.72
N PHE A 359 -8.73 13.66 6.88
CA PHE A 359 -7.37 13.25 7.26
C PHE A 359 -6.27 14.27 6.91
N GLN A 360 -6.61 15.41 6.32
CA GLN A 360 -5.60 16.39 5.87
C GLN A 360 -4.96 17.13 7.06
N LYS A 361 -3.70 16.78 7.38
CA LYS A 361 -2.91 17.43 8.43
C LYS A 361 -2.86 18.96 8.28
N THR A 362 -3.02 19.68 9.39
CA THR A 362 -2.78 21.13 9.47
C THR A 362 -1.27 21.39 9.32
N PRO A 363 -0.84 22.43 8.59
CA PRO A 363 0.55 22.88 8.63
C PRO A 363 0.95 23.24 10.06
N SER A 364 1.99 22.60 10.59
CA SER A 364 2.60 23.02 11.86
C SER A 364 3.26 24.39 11.68
N ALA A 365 3.11 25.26 12.69
CA ALA A 365 3.90 26.49 12.73
C ALA A 365 5.39 26.14 12.75
N ALA A 366 6.20 26.85 11.95
CA ALA A 366 7.63 26.63 11.95
C ALA A 366 8.20 26.93 13.34
N HIS A 367 8.77 25.92 14.00
CA HIS A 367 9.43 26.10 15.28
C HIS A 367 10.60 27.08 15.08
N LYS A 368 10.70 28.10 15.92
CA LYS A 368 11.98 28.81 16.03
C LYS A 368 12.95 27.87 16.72
N THR A 369 14.14 27.72 16.14
CA THR A 369 15.32 27.21 16.84
C THR A 369 15.52 28.03 18.11
N ASP A 370 15.86 27.38 19.22
CA ASP A 370 16.25 28.12 20.42
C ASP A 370 17.64 28.74 20.20
N ASP A 371 17.82 30.00 20.60
CA ASP A 371 19.11 30.70 20.51
C ASP A 371 20.20 30.04 21.39
N ARG A 372 19.83 29.06 22.24
CA ARG A 372 20.71 28.24 23.10
C ARG A 372 20.97 26.82 22.59
N GLN A 373 20.44 26.42 21.43
CA GLN A 373 20.62 25.06 20.95
C GLN A 373 22.09 24.81 20.55
N GLY A 374 22.81 24.05 21.38
CA GLY A 374 24.24 23.76 21.22
C GLY A 374 25.15 24.39 22.27
N THR A 375 24.61 25.01 23.35
CA THR A 375 25.42 25.60 24.44
C THR A 375 25.40 24.76 25.73
N ILE A 376 25.27 23.43 25.65
CA ILE A 376 25.21 22.57 26.84
C ILE A 376 26.57 22.46 27.53
N ASP A 377 27.66 22.43 26.77
CA ASP A 377 29.04 22.45 27.26
C ASP A 377 29.42 23.80 27.90
N ASP A 378 28.54 24.80 27.80
CA ASP A 378 28.66 26.08 28.49
C ASP A 378 27.84 26.17 29.79
N ASP A 379 26.91 25.23 30.03
CA ASP A 379 25.95 25.29 31.13
C ASP A 379 26.61 25.02 32.50
N PRO A 380 26.37 25.87 33.53
CA PRO A 380 26.97 25.69 34.86
C PRO A 380 26.59 24.37 35.54
N ASP A 381 25.35 23.90 35.36
CA ASP A 381 24.87 22.70 36.03
C ASP A 381 25.49 21.44 35.40
N PHE A 382 25.75 21.46 34.09
CA PHE A 382 26.47 20.39 33.39
C PHE A 382 27.95 20.35 33.77
N LYS A 383 28.60 21.51 33.98
CA LYS A 383 29.98 21.58 34.47
C LYS A 383 30.10 21.04 35.91
N SER A 384 29.19 21.45 36.80
CA SER A 384 29.09 20.91 38.16
C SER A 384 28.86 19.40 38.19
N PHE A 385 28.05 18.86 37.26
CA PHE A 385 27.86 17.41 37.11
C PHE A 385 29.14 16.69 36.66
N LEU A 386 29.93 17.26 35.75
CA LEU A 386 31.22 16.70 35.33
C LEU A 386 32.27 16.75 36.45
N GLU A 387 32.30 17.82 37.25
CA GLU A 387 33.14 17.90 38.46
C GLU A 387 32.73 16.85 39.50
N THR A 388 31.42 16.65 39.69
CA THR A 388 30.86 15.61 40.58
C THR A 388 31.23 14.19 40.12
N LEU A 389 31.30 13.95 38.81
CA LEU A 389 31.76 12.69 38.22
C LEU A 389 33.27 12.44 38.35
N GLN A 390 34.06 13.45 38.68
CA GLN A 390 35.51 13.34 38.88
C GLN A 390 35.93 13.28 40.37
N ALA A 391 34.99 13.43 41.30
CA ALA A 391 35.22 13.28 42.73
C ALA A 391 35.05 11.81 43.16
N GLU A 392 36.01 11.24 43.89
CA GLU A 392 35.88 9.87 44.41
C GLU A 392 34.85 9.78 45.57
N PRO A 393 34.10 8.66 45.66
CA PRO A 393 32.99 8.54 46.61
C PRO A 393 33.46 8.28 48.05
N SER A 394 33.17 9.22 48.95
CA SER A 394 33.21 8.98 50.40
C SER A 394 31.99 8.15 50.85
N LYS A 395 32.11 7.47 52.01
CA LYS A 395 31.07 6.56 52.51
C LYS A 395 29.83 7.32 53.00
N PRO A 396 28.60 6.80 52.80
CA PRO A 396 27.38 7.49 53.18
C PRO A 396 27.10 7.41 54.69
N ASP A 397 26.95 8.56 55.34
CA ASP A 397 26.46 8.65 56.72
C ASP A 397 24.94 8.44 56.78
N PHE A 398 24.50 7.58 57.71
CA PHE A 398 23.12 7.08 57.71
C PHE A 398 22.11 8.09 58.30
N GLU A 399 22.53 8.95 59.23
CA GLU A 399 21.64 9.90 59.92
C GLU A 399 21.18 11.07 59.03
N ALA A 400 22.01 11.49 58.06
CA ALA A 400 21.71 12.65 57.20
C ALA A 400 20.44 12.43 56.35
N ASN A 401 20.19 11.20 55.90
CA ASN A 401 19.04 10.87 55.04
C ASN A 401 17.69 10.96 55.76
N LEU A 402 17.65 10.85 57.09
CA LEU A 402 16.40 10.92 57.87
C LEU A 402 15.87 12.35 58.04
N LEU A 403 16.74 13.36 57.89
CA LEU A 403 16.35 14.78 57.94
C LEU A 403 15.79 15.31 56.61
N ALA A 404 16.01 14.61 55.50
CA ALA A 404 15.53 15.00 54.16
C ALA A 404 14.01 14.83 53.98
N SER A 405 13.30 14.20 54.92
CA SER A 405 11.88 13.80 54.79
C SER A 405 10.84 14.92 54.94
N ARG A 406 11.23 16.21 54.90
CA ARG A 406 10.30 17.36 55.00
C ARG A 406 10.18 18.11 53.67
N PRO A 407 8.95 18.34 53.15
CA PRO A 407 8.76 19.07 51.90
C PRO A 407 9.10 20.56 52.07
N ALA A 408 10.05 21.07 51.28
CA ALA A 408 10.41 22.48 51.26
C ALA A 408 9.35 23.34 50.55
N GLU A 409 9.07 24.54 51.08
CA GLU A 409 8.22 25.51 50.39
C GLU A 409 8.84 26.01 49.08
N LYS A 410 8.00 26.20 48.05
CA LYS A 410 8.45 26.65 46.73
C LYS A 410 8.82 28.15 46.77
N PRO A 411 10.01 28.56 46.31
CA PRO A 411 10.42 29.96 46.34
C PRO A 411 9.53 30.82 45.44
N LYS A 412 9.05 31.95 45.98
CA LYS A 412 8.01 32.80 45.36
C LYS A 412 8.48 33.62 44.14
N GLN A 413 9.76 33.55 43.77
CA GLN A 413 10.29 34.08 42.52
C GLN A 413 11.30 33.09 41.91
N THR A 414 11.20 32.87 40.61
CA THR A 414 12.11 31.99 39.85
C THR A 414 13.03 32.82 38.95
N PRO A 415 14.20 32.30 38.52
CA PRO A 415 15.07 32.96 37.54
C PRO A 415 14.34 33.33 36.24
N LEU A 416 13.34 32.54 35.84
CA LEU A 416 12.49 32.82 34.69
C LEU A 416 11.64 34.09 34.86
N LEU A 417 11.07 34.32 36.06
CA LEU A 417 10.31 35.55 36.35
C LEU A 417 11.21 36.79 36.32
N LEU A 418 12.42 36.70 36.89
CA LEU A 418 13.42 37.77 36.86
C LEU A 418 13.86 38.06 35.41
N HIS A 419 14.13 37.03 34.60
CA HIS A 419 14.47 37.18 33.19
C HIS A 419 13.34 37.82 32.38
N LEU A 420 12.07 37.44 32.62
CA LEU A 420 10.90 38.03 31.97
C LEU A 420 10.69 39.50 32.36
N ALA A 421 10.96 39.88 33.62
CA ALA A 421 10.94 41.28 34.06
C ALA A 421 12.00 42.11 33.33
N ALA A 422 13.26 41.69 33.35
CA ALA A 422 14.36 42.36 32.65
C ALA A 422 14.14 42.46 31.13
N ARG A 423 13.49 41.44 30.52
CA ARG A 423 13.12 41.44 29.10
C ARG A 423 11.97 42.41 28.79
N LYS A 424 10.97 42.55 29.67
CA LYS A 424 9.94 43.60 29.57
C LYS A 424 10.56 44.99 29.66
N GLU A 425 11.48 45.21 30.60
CA GLU A 425 12.13 46.51 30.79
C GLU A 425 13.05 46.92 29.62
N LYS A 426 13.90 46.01 29.12
CA LYS A 426 14.66 46.24 27.87
C LYS A 426 13.74 46.57 26.69
N THR A 427 12.54 46.00 26.65
CA THR A 427 11.53 46.28 25.61
C THR A 427 10.86 47.64 25.80
N ARG A 428 10.55 48.05 27.03
CA ARG A 428 10.05 49.39 27.40
C ARG A 428 11.06 50.46 26.97
N ASN A 429 12.31 50.33 27.42
CA ASN A 429 13.37 51.31 27.14
C ASN A 429 13.67 51.42 25.62
N LYS A 430 13.49 50.34 24.85
CA LYS A 430 13.59 50.36 23.39
C LYS A 430 12.41 51.07 22.71
N ARG A 431 11.18 50.89 23.20
CA ARG A 431 9.99 51.65 22.74
C ARG A 431 10.11 53.14 23.08
N GLU A 432 10.61 53.46 24.27
CA GLU A 432 10.76 54.83 24.77
C GLU A 432 11.79 55.63 23.94
N LYS A 433 12.97 55.05 23.69
CA LYS A 433 13.96 55.62 22.76
C LYS A 433 13.44 55.74 21.32
N ALA A 434 12.58 54.84 20.86
CA ALA A 434 11.93 54.96 19.54
C ALA A 434 10.92 56.12 19.50
N ARG A 435 10.11 56.30 20.55
CA ARG A 435 9.14 57.41 20.68
C ARG A 435 9.83 58.77 20.71
N GLN A 436 10.90 58.91 21.49
CA GLN A 436 11.75 60.11 21.50
C GLN A 436 12.37 60.40 20.12
N LYS A 437 12.81 59.36 19.38
CA LYS A 437 13.36 59.51 18.03
C LYS A 437 12.28 59.91 17.00
N GLN A 438 11.03 59.49 17.17
CA GLN A 438 9.90 59.99 16.38
C GLN A 438 9.54 61.44 16.73
N GLN A 439 9.53 61.80 18.01
CA GLN A 439 9.26 63.18 18.45
C GLN A 439 10.31 64.17 17.95
N ARG A 440 11.61 63.82 18.00
CA ARG A 440 12.66 64.64 17.37
C ARG A 440 12.42 64.81 15.87
N LYS A 441 12.14 63.71 15.14
CA LYS A 441 11.82 63.79 13.70
C LYS A 441 10.53 64.54 13.36
N ALA A 442 9.58 64.65 14.30
CA ALA A 442 8.39 65.47 14.13
C ALA A 442 8.72 66.96 14.33
N ALA A 443 9.51 67.30 15.36
CA ALA A 443 10.00 68.67 15.58
C ALA A 443 10.89 69.16 14.42
N GLU A 444 11.82 68.32 13.95
CA GLU A 444 12.66 68.58 12.76
C GLU A 444 11.84 68.80 11.48
N LYS A 445 10.64 68.22 11.38
CA LYS A 445 9.71 68.48 10.26
C LYS A 445 8.85 69.73 10.45
N ALA A 446 8.42 70.02 11.68
CA ALA A 446 7.64 71.22 11.98
C ALA A 446 8.46 72.51 11.84
N GLY A 447 9.74 72.48 12.22
CA GLY A 447 10.68 73.60 12.04
C GLY A 447 11.18 73.82 10.61
N ALA A 448 10.73 73.02 9.64
CA ALA A 448 11.16 73.08 8.23
C ALA A 448 10.06 73.53 7.26
N SER A 449 8.88 73.92 7.77
CA SER A 449 7.74 74.41 6.97
C SER A 449 7.41 75.89 7.19
N ASP A 450 8.23 76.62 7.96
CA ASP A 450 7.95 78.00 8.37
C ASP A 450 9.12 78.94 8.05
N GLN A 451 9.52 78.99 6.77
CA GLN A 451 10.49 79.97 6.28
C GLN A 451 10.38 80.27 4.76
N THR A 452 9.15 80.46 4.26
CA THR A 452 8.90 81.05 2.93
C THR A 452 7.95 82.24 3.05
N ALA A 453 8.40 83.29 3.75
CA ALA A 453 7.58 84.45 4.10
C ALA A 453 8.25 85.82 3.82
N THR A 454 9.09 85.92 2.78
CA THR A 454 9.48 87.23 2.19
C THR A 454 9.92 87.13 0.73
N LYS A 455 9.12 87.68 -0.18
CA LYS A 455 9.66 88.51 -1.28
C LYS A 455 10.13 89.81 -0.61
N THR A 456 11.17 90.53 -1.05
CA THR A 456 11.41 91.17 -2.35
C THR A 456 12.92 91.54 -2.34
N GLN A 457 13.70 91.72 -3.41
CA GLN A 457 13.44 92.32 -4.74
C GLN A 457 14.35 91.72 -5.85
N ALA A 458 14.28 92.33 -7.05
CA ALA A 458 15.28 92.31 -8.13
C ALA A 458 15.37 91.07 -9.08
N ALA A 459 14.53 91.14 -10.12
CA ALA A 459 14.95 91.28 -11.54
C ALA A 459 15.38 90.07 -12.42
N THR A 460 14.66 89.95 -13.54
CA THR A 460 15.11 89.69 -14.93
C THR A 460 15.86 88.41 -15.34
N ALA A 461 15.08 87.51 -15.98
CA ALA A 461 15.17 87.13 -17.40
C ALA A 461 16.27 86.16 -17.96
N SER A 462 15.79 85.29 -18.86
CA SER A 462 16.43 84.71 -20.07
C SER A 462 17.77 83.95 -19.99
N ALA A 463 17.64 82.62 -19.84
CA ALA A 463 17.96 81.59 -20.86
C ALA A 463 19.36 81.41 -21.49
N SER A 464 19.74 80.12 -21.57
CA SER A 464 20.62 79.44 -22.56
C SER A 464 22.12 79.28 -22.28
N ALA A 465 22.73 78.33 -23.00
CA ALA A 465 24.15 77.94 -23.10
C ALA A 465 24.82 77.11 -21.96
N SER A 466 25.32 75.94 -22.38
CA SER A 466 26.39 75.03 -21.90
C SER A 466 27.29 75.36 -20.67
N ALA A 467 27.59 74.30 -19.90
CA ALA A 467 28.69 74.13 -18.92
C ALA A 467 30.11 74.14 -19.57
N PRO A 468 31.29 73.99 -18.86
CA PRO A 468 31.60 73.48 -17.50
C PRO A 468 32.71 74.34 -16.77
N PRO A 469 33.77 73.89 -16.02
CA PRO A 469 34.12 72.64 -15.28
C PRO A 469 34.83 72.82 -13.87
N LYS A 470 35.32 71.71 -13.28
CA LYS A 470 36.45 71.51 -12.28
C LYS A 470 36.23 71.67 -10.74
N GLN A 471 36.20 70.51 -10.02
CA GLN A 471 37.22 69.92 -9.08
C GLN A 471 37.98 70.78 -8.00
N PRO A 472 38.64 70.19 -6.94
CA PRO A 472 38.73 68.79 -6.44
C PRO A 472 38.80 68.48 -4.89
N ARG A 473 38.48 67.21 -4.48
CA ARG A 473 39.10 66.37 -3.37
C ARG A 473 38.91 66.79 -1.88
N PRO A 474 39.31 65.99 -0.84
CA PRO A 474 40.00 64.66 -0.78
C PRO A 474 39.26 63.50 -0.04
N LYS A 475 39.99 62.48 0.48
CA LYS A 475 39.53 61.12 0.93
C LYS A 475 39.86 60.77 2.41
N LYS A 476 39.28 59.67 2.95
CA LYS A 476 39.89 58.60 3.79
C LYS A 476 38.99 57.33 3.71
N THR A 477 39.36 56.12 3.24
CA THR A 477 40.29 55.06 3.75
C THR A 477 39.95 54.58 5.18
N ARG A 478 39.48 53.36 5.48
CA ARG A 478 39.34 52.03 4.81
C ARG A 478 40.59 51.14 4.61
N GLY A 479 40.51 49.88 5.10
CA GLY A 479 41.21 48.64 4.67
C GLY A 479 40.19 47.52 4.31
N GLU A 480 40.36 46.20 4.51
CA GLU A 480 41.45 45.19 4.54
C GLU A 480 40.73 43.80 4.75
N LYS A 481 41.28 42.57 4.68
CA LYS A 481 42.65 42.02 4.44
C LYS A 481 42.54 40.58 3.86
N ARG A 482 43.25 40.28 2.74
CA ARG A 482 43.79 38.95 2.28
C ARG A 482 42.84 37.74 2.05
N ALA A 483 43.12 36.78 1.17
CA ALA A 483 44.10 36.62 0.06
C ALA A 483 43.55 35.53 -0.91
N ALA A 484 43.87 35.35 -2.21
CA ALA A 484 44.70 35.99 -3.25
C ALA A 484 45.64 34.99 -3.98
N LYS A 485 45.61 35.05 -5.32
CA LYS A 485 46.48 34.54 -6.42
C LYS A 485 45.58 34.02 -7.57
N LYS A 486 46.00 33.77 -8.82
CA LYS A 486 46.89 34.43 -9.84
C LYS A 486 46.84 33.46 -11.07
N GLU A 487 46.87 33.79 -12.37
CA GLU A 487 47.11 34.99 -13.20
C GLU A 487 46.09 35.00 -14.39
N ARG A 488 46.17 35.70 -15.54
CA ARG A 488 47.12 36.70 -16.12
C ARG A 488 46.34 37.74 -16.98
N ASP A 489 46.72 37.95 -18.24
CA ASP A 489 46.37 39.05 -19.16
C ASP A 489 46.05 38.48 -20.58
N GLY A 490 45.61 39.28 -21.57
CA GLY A 490 45.24 38.73 -22.90
C GLY A 490 45.11 39.70 -24.10
N VAL A 491 44.05 40.53 -24.15
CA VAL A 491 43.84 41.71 -25.04
C VAL A 491 43.76 41.52 -26.58
N GLN A 492 42.80 42.23 -27.21
CA GLN A 492 42.63 42.58 -28.67
C GLN A 492 42.23 41.50 -29.71
N SER A 493 41.60 41.82 -30.87
CA SER A 493 40.41 42.70 -31.13
C SER A 493 39.96 42.69 -32.62
N GLY A 494 38.66 42.52 -32.89
CA GLY A 494 37.99 42.93 -34.17
C GLY A 494 38.16 41.99 -35.38
N ASN A 495 37.34 42.08 -36.45
CA ASN A 495 36.10 42.84 -36.63
C ASN A 495 35.20 42.29 -37.79
N SER A 496 33.95 42.77 -37.88
CA SER A 496 33.10 42.92 -39.09
C SER A 496 32.67 41.73 -40.00
N THR A 497 31.44 41.24 -39.76
CA THR A 497 30.27 41.12 -40.72
C THR A 497 30.27 40.15 -41.95
N PRO A 498 29.08 39.81 -42.56
CA PRO A 498 28.79 38.53 -43.28
C PRO A 498 28.24 38.75 -44.75
N PRO A 499 27.34 37.96 -45.41
CA PRO A 499 26.72 36.61 -45.21
C PRO A 499 26.49 35.72 -46.51
N ILE A 500 25.62 34.67 -46.45
CA ILE A 500 24.70 34.11 -47.50
C ILE A 500 25.11 32.91 -48.46
N LYS A 501 24.47 31.73 -48.22
CA LYS A 501 23.69 30.78 -49.09
C LYS A 501 24.20 29.95 -50.35
N ILE A 502 24.01 28.60 -50.25
CA ILE A 502 23.17 27.66 -51.11
C ILE A 502 23.70 26.93 -52.41
N LEU A 503 23.12 25.72 -52.68
CA LEU A 503 23.21 24.75 -53.85
C LEU A 503 24.45 23.82 -53.94
N ALA A 504 24.47 22.61 -54.56
CA ALA A 504 23.46 21.56 -54.91
C ALA A 504 24.14 20.23 -55.41
N ARG A 505 23.38 19.16 -55.73
CA ARG A 505 23.86 17.85 -56.28
C ARG A 505 24.06 17.85 -57.82
N PRO A 506 24.68 16.81 -58.45
CA PRO A 506 24.03 15.51 -58.78
C PRO A 506 24.75 14.24 -58.20
N ASP A 507 24.59 13.02 -58.76
CA ASP A 507 23.74 11.93 -58.21
C ASP A 507 24.24 10.50 -58.64
N ALA A 508 23.61 9.70 -59.53
CA ALA A 508 23.88 8.22 -59.68
C ALA A 508 23.93 7.63 -61.13
N PRO A 509 24.34 6.34 -61.32
CA PRO A 509 23.38 5.30 -61.76
C PRO A 509 23.65 3.82 -61.27
N ALA A 510 22.77 2.89 -61.69
CA ALA A 510 22.84 1.40 -61.51
C ALA A 510 22.80 0.70 -62.94
N PRO A 511 22.36 -0.57 -63.23
CA PRO A 511 21.66 -1.64 -62.46
C PRO A 511 22.05 -3.14 -62.78
N ALA A 512 21.19 -4.10 -62.35
CA ALA A 512 20.98 -5.48 -62.89
C ALA A 512 22.02 -6.60 -62.55
N GLN A 513 21.71 -7.92 -62.49
CA GLN A 513 20.45 -8.70 -62.51
C GLN A 513 20.61 -10.10 -61.83
N SER A 514 19.54 -10.91 -61.72
CA SER A 514 19.52 -12.29 -61.16
C SER A 514 19.51 -13.40 -62.25
N PRO A 515 19.62 -14.71 -61.88
CA PRO A 515 18.42 -15.58 -61.87
C PRO A 515 18.42 -16.65 -60.73
N SER A 516 17.68 -17.76 -60.87
CA SER A 516 17.18 -18.62 -59.77
C SER A 516 16.91 -20.11 -60.17
N VAL A 517 16.33 -20.91 -59.24
CA VAL A 517 15.48 -22.15 -59.40
C VAL A 517 16.04 -23.48 -58.83
N SER A 518 15.13 -24.30 -58.25
CA SER A 518 15.20 -25.76 -57.92
C SER A 518 16.01 -26.24 -56.68
N THR A 519 15.61 -27.27 -55.89
CA THR A 519 14.30 -27.97 -55.76
C THR A 519 14.07 -28.59 -54.35
N LEU A 520 12.80 -28.94 -54.11
CA LEU A 520 12.18 -29.81 -53.07
C LEU A 520 12.82 -31.22 -52.92
N PRO A 521 12.49 -32.07 -51.89
CA PRO A 521 11.17 -32.16 -51.25
C PRO A 521 11.05 -32.36 -49.72
N SER A 522 9.79 -32.22 -49.28
CA SER A 522 9.23 -32.62 -47.99
C SER A 522 8.80 -34.10 -47.98
N ALA A 523 8.71 -34.71 -46.80
CA ALA A 523 7.79 -35.81 -46.53
C ALA A 523 7.24 -35.70 -45.11
N ALA A 524 5.92 -35.86 -44.95
CA ALA A 524 5.24 -35.95 -43.67
C ALA A 524 4.19 -37.07 -43.74
N VAL A 525 4.04 -37.86 -42.68
CA VAL A 525 2.96 -38.86 -42.54
C VAL A 525 2.50 -38.90 -41.08
N SER A 526 1.18 -38.90 -40.88
CA SER A 526 0.51 -39.05 -39.57
C SER A 526 0.48 -40.50 -39.11
N ALA A 527 0.27 -40.76 -37.80
CA ALA A 527 -0.86 -41.61 -37.35
C ALA A 527 -0.94 -41.75 -35.81
N THR A 528 -2.18 -41.75 -35.35
CA THR A 528 -2.67 -42.16 -34.02
C THR A 528 -2.44 -43.64 -33.71
N SER A 529 -2.19 -44.01 -32.43
CA SER A 529 -3.06 -44.92 -31.62
C SER A 529 -2.36 -45.55 -30.39
N THR A 530 -3.16 -45.88 -29.37
CA THR A 530 -2.91 -46.83 -28.25
C THR A 530 -3.24 -48.28 -28.71
N PRO A 531 -2.96 -49.40 -27.98
CA PRO A 531 -2.88 -49.54 -26.50
C PRO A 531 -1.89 -50.61 -25.92
N THR A 532 -2.00 -50.82 -24.58
CA THR A 532 -1.69 -52.04 -23.77
C THR A 532 -0.74 -53.14 -24.24
N ALA A 533 0.22 -53.54 -23.37
CA ALA A 533 0.36 -54.92 -22.86
C ALA A 533 1.42 -55.05 -21.74
N THR A 534 1.31 -56.11 -20.91
CA THR A 534 2.28 -56.53 -19.86
C THR A 534 3.12 -57.74 -20.32
N PRO A 535 4.32 -57.95 -19.74
CA PRO A 535 4.59 -59.23 -19.08
C PRO A 535 5.24 -59.02 -17.69
N ALA A 536 4.92 -59.73 -16.60
CA ALA A 536 4.66 -61.16 -16.32
C ALA A 536 5.89 -61.85 -15.67
N THR A 537 5.63 -62.52 -14.54
CA THR A 537 6.59 -63.04 -13.55
C THR A 537 6.91 -64.53 -13.76
N PRO A 538 8.08 -65.04 -13.31
CA PRO A 538 8.22 -66.44 -12.89
C PRO A 538 7.64 -66.67 -11.48
N ALA A 539 7.30 -67.92 -11.14
CA ALA A 539 6.53 -68.25 -9.94
C ALA A 539 7.28 -69.15 -8.93
N LEU A 540 6.88 -68.97 -7.67
CA LEU A 540 6.65 -69.98 -6.61
C LEU A 540 7.39 -71.33 -6.66
N ASP A 541 7.91 -71.72 -5.48
CA ASP A 541 7.49 -72.99 -4.88
C ASP A 541 7.45 -72.90 -3.33
N ALA A 542 6.87 -73.89 -2.66
CA ALA A 542 6.60 -73.98 -1.21
C ALA A 542 7.10 -75.35 -0.65
N PRO A 543 6.76 -75.89 0.56
CA PRO A 543 5.80 -75.46 1.59
C PRO A 543 6.14 -75.79 3.09
N LYS A 544 5.12 -75.65 3.97
CA LYS A 544 4.87 -76.34 5.28
C LYS A 544 5.71 -76.01 6.54
N GLY A 545 4.98 -75.78 7.64
CA GLY A 545 5.24 -76.45 8.94
C GLY A 545 5.59 -75.57 10.16
N PRO A 546 4.83 -75.63 11.28
CA PRO A 546 5.13 -74.85 12.50
C PRO A 546 5.33 -75.69 13.80
N ARG A 547 5.98 -75.07 14.83
CA ARG A 547 5.76 -75.13 16.31
C ARG A 547 7.03 -75.29 17.18
N GLY A 548 7.05 -74.61 18.34
CA GLY A 548 7.52 -75.18 19.64
C GLY A 548 8.77 -74.57 20.31
N GLY A 549 8.73 -74.46 21.65
CA GLY A 549 9.85 -74.05 22.55
C GLY A 549 9.89 -72.53 22.86
N GLU A 550 9.92 -71.97 24.08
CA GLU A 550 10.43 -72.37 25.43
C GLU A 550 11.97 -72.30 25.55
N ALA A 551 12.60 -71.75 26.61
CA ALA A 551 12.16 -70.93 27.76
C ALA A 551 13.40 -70.25 28.46
N GLU A 552 13.17 -69.30 29.39
CA GLU A 552 14.03 -68.95 30.58
C GLU A 552 15.52 -68.50 30.34
N GLU A 553 16.29 -67.84 31.22
CA GLU A 553 16.06 -67.19 32.55
C GLU A 553 16.99 -65.94 32.76
N GLU A 554 17.25 -65.53 34.02
CA GLU A 554 17.74 -64.20 34.50
C GLU A 554 19.25 -63.82 34.36
N ALA A 555 19.55 -62.58 34.81
CA ALA A 555 20.72 -62.14 35.62
C ALA A 555 21.80 -61.21 35.03
N GLU A 556 21.76 -59.95 35.52
CA GLU A 556 22.83 -58.98 35.91
C GLU A 556 24.15 -58.75 35.11
N GLY A 557 24.58 -57.48 35.05
CA GLY A 557 25.93 -57.06 34.64
C GLY A 557 26.04 -55.57 34.27
N GLU A 558 26.97 -54.82 34.87
CA GLU A 558 27.10 -53.35 34.69
C GLU A 558 27.99 -52.90 33.51
N ALA A 559 27.79 -51.61 33.15
CA ALA A 559 28.72 -50.70 32.46
C ALA A 559 29.05 -50.90 30.97
N GLY A 560 28.69 -49.91 30.13
CA GLY A 560 29.39 -49.66 28.87
C GLY A 560 28.61 -49.03 27.70
N ALA A 561 28.83 -47.73 27.48
CA ALA A 561 28.80 -47.04 26.18
C ALA A 561 27.51 -46.95 25.30
N ARG A 562 27.33 -45.76 24.71
CA ARG A 562 26.57 -45.46 23.46
C ARG A 562 25.09 -45.89 23.42
N ALA A 563 24.22 -44.92 23.71
CA ALA A 563 22.79 -45.02 23.38
C ALA A 563 22.58 -45.28 21.87
N ARG A 564 22.13 -46.50 21.53
CA ARG A 564 21.48 -46.81 20.25
C ARG A 564 19.99 -46.43 20.35
N PRO A 565 19.32 -46.06 19.24
CA PRO A 565 17.90 -45.72 19.28
C PRO A 565 17.06 -46.94 19.67
N VAL A 566 16.23 -46.80 20.69
CA VAL A 566 15.23 -47.81 21.07
C VAL A 566 14.12 -47.80 20.03
N LEU A 567 14.00 -48.89 19.27
CA LEU A 567 12.86 -49.15 18.41
C LEU A 567 11.63 -49.42 19.29
N LEU A 568 10.77 -48.42 19.44
CA LEU A 568 9.44 -48.56 20.05
C LEU A 568 8.69 -49.71 19.36
N THR A 569 8.35 -50.74 20.12
CA THR A 569 7.54 -51.85 19.61
C THR A 569 6.11 -51.38 19.34
N GLN A 570 5.44 -52.02 18.38
CA GLN A 570 4.07 -51.63 17.99
C GLN A 570 3.08 -51.66 19.17
N ALA A 571 3.35 -52.46 20.20
CA ALA A 571 2.56 -52.50 21.43
C ALA A 571 2.62 -51.18 22.23
N GLN A 572 3.78 -50.53 22.34
CA GLN A 572 3.94 -49.27 23.07
C GLN A 572 3.33 -48.09 22.30
N ALA A 573 3.42 -48.09 20.96
CA ALA A 573 2.70 -47.14 20.11
C ALA A 573 1.17 -47.25 20.26
N HIS A 574 0.65 -48.43 20.63
CA HIS A 574 -0.79 -48.67 20.80
C HIS A 574 -1.34 -48.17 22.16
N LEU A 575 -0.48 -47.95 23.16
CA LEU A 575 -0.87 -47.41 24.47
C LEU A 575 -1.03 -45.88 24.48
N LEU A 576 -0.33 -45.16 23.60
CA LEU A 576 -0.50 -43.71 23.40
C LEU A 576 -1.79 -43.33 22.65
N ASN A 577 -2.52 -44.31 22.10
CA ASN A 577 -3.68 -44.11 21.22
C ASN A 577 -5.04 -44.54 21.83
N LYS A 578 -5.14 -44.62 23.16
CA LYS A 578 -6.38 -45.01 23.86
C LYS A 578 -6.86 -44.00 24.92
N GLN A 579 -7.43 -42.88 24.46
CA GLN A 579 -8.74 -42.37 24.93
C GLN A 579 -9.19 -41.11 24.17
N TYR A 580 -9.82 -41.32 23.02
CA TYR A 580 -10.81 -40.40 22.43
C TYR A 580 -11.87 -41.28 21.75
N ASP A 581 -13.07 -41.38 22.32
CA ASP A 581 -14.16 -42.16 21.74
C ASP A 581 -14.72 -41.45 20.50
N VAL A 582 -14.58 -42.10 19.34
CA VAL A 582 -14.71 -41.47 18.01
C VAL A 582 -16.17 -41.28 17.57
N CYS A 583 -17.11 -41.17 18.51
CA CYS A 583 -18.55 -41.11 18.25
C CYS A 583 -19.30 -39.96 18.97
N ALA A 584 -18.61 -39.06 19.68
CA ALA A 584 -19.28 -38.06 20.53
C ALA A 584 -18.80 -36.59 20.37
N ILE A 585 -17.82 -36.29 19.50
CA ILE A 585 -17.18 -34.96 19.44
C ILE A 585 -17.74 -34.10 18.28
N SER A 586 -19.02 -33.76 18.35
CA SER A 586 -19.53 -32.55 17.69
C SER A 586 -20.02 -31.62 18.80
N ALA A 587 -19.22 -30.59 19.11
CA ALA A 587 -19.48 -29.72 20.25
C ALA A 587 -20.76 -28.92 20.05
N GLN A 588 -21.76 -29.16 20.91
CA GLN A 588 -23.06 -28.49 20.82
C GLN A 588 -22.91 -26.98 21.03
N LEU A 589 -23.48 -26.21 20.11
CA LEU A 589 -23.47 -24.74 20.17
C LEU A 589 -24.49 -24.27 21.22
N PRO A 590 -24.20 -23.19 21.99
CA PRO A 590 -23.06 -22.29 21.83
C PRO A 590 -21.80 -22.74 22.59
N ILE A 591 -20.67 -22.78 21.89
CA ILE A 591 -19.36 -23.10 22.48
C ILE A 591 -18.84 -21.86 23.22
N GLN A 592 -18.63 -21.98 24.53
CA GLN A 592 -18.04 -20.91 25.34
C GLN A 592 -16.53 -20.86 25.17
N THR A 593 -15.96 -19.65 25.06
CA THR A 593 -14.52 -19.43 25.00
C THR A 593 -14.09 -18.29 25.91
N LYS A 594 -12.94 -18.46 26.57
CA LYS A 594 -12.23 -17.38 27.26
C LYS A 594 -11.25 -16.77 26.28
N ASN A 595 -11.27 -15.45 26.10
CA ASN A 595 -10.41 -14.71 25.18
C ASN A 595 -9.56 -13.68 25.94
N VAL A 596 -8.28 -13.56 25.60
CA VAL A 596 -7.41 -12.46 26.02
C VAL A 596 -7.64 -11.31 25.05
N VAL A 597 -8.25 -10.24 25.53
CA VAL A 597 -8.73 -9.13 24.70
C VAL A 597 -7.92 -7.88 24.99
N LEU A 598 -7.61 -7.07 23.97
CA LEU A 598 -6.93 -5.80 24.16
C LEU A 598 -7.88 -4.79 24.83
N GLY A 599 -7.51 -4.31 26.02
CA GLY A 599 -8.26 -3.28 26.74
C GLY A 599 -8.14 -1.90 26.10
N ASN A 600 -8.79 -0.91 26.72
CA ASN A 600 -8.56 0.51 26.41
C ASN A 600 -7.32 1.04 27.15
N THR A 601 -6.79 2.19 26.71
CA THR A 601 -5.85 2.97 27.52
C THR A 601 -5.95 4.46 27.18
N ASP A 602 -5.87 5.32 28.20
CA ASP A 602 -5.75 6.78 28.04
C ASP A 602 -4.29 7.23 27.78
N ALA A 603 -3.34 6.29 27.88
CA ALA A 603 -1.93 6.56 27.63
C ALA A 603 -1.66 6.90 26.16
N LYS A 604 -0.76 7.87 25.92
CA LYS A 604 -0.35 8.25 24.56
C LYS A 604 0.57 7.18 23.97
N PRO A 605 0.24 6.58 22.81
CA PRO A 605 1.03 5.52 22.18
C PRO A 605 2.53 5.81 22.09
N GLY A 606 3.36 4.83 22.46
CA GLY A 606 4.80 4.97 22.63
C GLY A 606 5.35 3.98 23.66
N LEU A 607 6.67 3.90 23.81
CA LEU A 607 7.37 2.88 24.63
C LEU A 607 6.89 2.78 26.10
N SER A 608 6.34 3.86 26.67
CA SER A 608 5.77 3.93 28.03
C SER A 608 4.30 3.52 28.12
N THR A 609 3.67 3.13 27.01
CA THR A 609 2.31 2.60 26.95
C THR A 609 2.33 1.13 27.31
N TRP A 610 1.35 0.69 28.08
CA TRP A 610 1.02 -0.73 28.26
C TRP A 610 -0.49 -0.86 28.26
N TYR A 611 -1.07 -1.27 27.13
CA TYR A 611 -2.48 -1.63 27.08
C TYR A 611 -2.70 -2.84 27.98
N GLU A 612 -3.71 -2.81 28.84
CA GLU A 612 -4.13 -3.98 29.60
C GLU A 612 -4.71 -5.05 28.66
N THR A 613 -4.64 -6.31 29.08
CA THR A 613 -5.21 -7.44 28.32
C THR A 613 -6.17 -8.25 29.19
N PRO A 614 -7.38 -7.73 29.50
CA PRO A 614 -8.38 -8.44 30.26
C PRO A 614 -8.82 -9.76 29.61
N MET A 615 -9.33 -10.67 30.43
CA MET A 615 -10.03 -11.86 29.95
C MET A 615 -11.52 -11.58 29.78
N GLU A 616 -12.07 -11.94 28.62
CA GLU A 616 -13.50 -11.91 28.34
C GLU A 616 -14.03 -13.33 28.10
N ASN A 617 -15.25 -13.62 28.56
CA ASN A 617 -15.99 -14.79 28.11
C ASN A 617 -16.80 -14.41 26.87
N ARG A 618 -16.65 -15.16 25.78
CA ARG A 618 -17.37 -15.00 24.51
C ARG A 618 -17.99 -16.34 24.09
N ALA A 619 -19.02 -16.31 23.25
CA ALA A 619 -19.72 -17.51 22.79
C ALA A 619 -19.68 -17.61 21.26
N ILE A 620 -19.27 -18.78 20.75
CA ILE A 620 -19.43 -19.15 19.34
C ILE A 620 -20.82 -19.77 19.20
N THR A 621 -21.76 -19.03 18.63
CA THR A 621 -23.17 -19.42 18.50
C THR A 621 -23.51 -20.12 17.18
N SER A 622 -22.70 -19.92 16.13
CA SER A 622 -22.86 -20.53 14.81
C SER A 622 -21.51 -20.85 14.16
N VAL A 623 -21.50 -21.88 13.32
CA VAL A 623 -20.40 -22.26 12.44
C VAL A 623 -20.97 -22.36 11.03
N GLU A 624 -20.51 -21.53 10.11
CA GLU A 624 -21.06 -21.45 8.76
C GLU A 624 -20.39 -22.47 7.83
N ARG A 625 -21.03 -22.74 6.68
CA ARG A 625 -20.47 -23.66 5.69
C ARG A 625 -19.08 -23.20 5.24
N GLY A 626 -18.08 -24.09 5.32
CA GLY A 626 -16.67 -23.75 5.09
C GLY A 626 -15.91 -23.20 6.29
N GLU A 627 -16.53 -23.10 7.48
CA GLU A 627 -15.87 -22.80 8.75
C GLU A 627 -15.75 -24.03 9.66
N VAL A 628 -14.86 -23.94 10.64
CA VAL A 628 -14.63 -24.91 11.72
C VAL A 628 -14.33 -24.19 13.03
N VAL A 629 -14.55 -24.88 14.16
CA VAL A 629 -14.08 -24.43 15.48
C VAL A 629 -12.91 -25.30 15.93
N LEU A 630 -11.78 -24.64 16.18
CA LEU A 630 -10.59 -25.24 16.78
C LEU A 630 -10.64 -25.02 18.29
N GLN A 631 -10.69 -26.09 19.09
CA GLN A 631 -10.35 -26.05 20.51
C GLN A 631 -8.85 -25.82 20.62
N VAL A 632 -8.43 -24.75 21.28
CA VAL A 632 -7.04 -24.31 21.32
C VAL A 632 -6.31 -24.98 22.48
N ASN A 633 -5.26 -25.75 22.16
CA ASN A 633 -4.42 -26.41 23.16
C ASN A 633 -3.22 -25.54 23.55
N ALA A 634 -2.68 -24.76 22.60
CA ALA A 634 -1.58 -23.84 22.84
C ALA A 634 -1.62 -22.60 21.92
N VAL A 635 -1.01 -21.50 22.38
CA VAL A 635 -0.90 -20.22 21.65
C VAL A 635 0.52 -19.64 21.69
N GLY A 636 0.97 -19.08 20.57
CA GLY A 636 2.32 -18.54 20.38
C GLY A 636 2.41 -17.02 20.46
N PHE A 637 3.41 -16.52 21.18
CA PHE A 637 3.68 -15.09 21.34
C PHE A 637 4.70 -14.58 20.31
N ASN A 638 4.37 -13.50 19.63
CA ASN A 638 5.23 -12.83 18.66
C ASN A 638 5.61 -11.41 19.08
N HIS A 639 6.71 -10.89 18.54
CA HIS A 639 7.19 -9.54 18.89
C HIS A 639 6.18 -8.43 18.54
N ARG A 640 5.30 -8.67 17.56
CA ARG A 640 4.18 -7.77 17.23
C ARG A 640 3.20 -7.57 18.39
N ASP A 641 2.97 -8.60 19.21
CA ASP A 641 1.93 -8.56 20.24
C ASP A 641 2.39 -7.68 21.42
N LYS A 642 3.71 -7.65 21.68
CA LYS A 642 4.37 -6.62 22.51
C LYS A 642 4.19 -5.21 21.92
N TRP A 643 4.43 -5.01 20.61
CA TRP A 643 4.29 -3.70 19.97
C TRP A 643 2.84 -3.20 19.98
N ILE A 644 1.85 -4.09 19.87
CA ILE A 644 0.43 -3.76 20.06
C ILE A 644 0.21 -3.24 21.49
N ARG A 645 0.68 -3.96 22.51
CA ARG A 645 0.58 -3.49 23.91
C ARG A 645 1.36 -2.20 24.20
N GLN A 646 2.38 -1.85 23.40
CA GLN A 646 3.07 -0.56 23.50
C GLN A 646 2.48 0.55 22.61
N GLY A 647 1.37 0.31 21.90
CA GLY A 647 0.82 1.30 20.95
C GLY A 647 1.71 1.59 19.74
N LEU A 648 2.74 0.76 19.50
CA LEU A 648 3.74 0.96 18.44
C LEU A 648 3.36 0.28 17.13
N TYR A 649 2.34 -0.58 17.14
CA TYR A 649 1.82 -1.25 15.95
C TYR A 649 0.79 -0.37 15.20
N PRO A 650 0.75 -0.37 13.86
CA PRO A 650 -0.26 0.35 13.11
C PRO A 650 -1.63 -0.33 13.22
N GLY A 651 -2.71 0.45 13.31
CA GLY A 651 -4.08 -0.07 13.31
C GLY A 651 -4.37 -0.97 14.51
N ILE A 652 -4.31 -0.41 15.71
CA ILE A 652 -4.67 -1.09 16.96
C ILE A 652 -6.13 -0.79 17.29
N GLU A 653 -6.89 -1.79 17.73
CA GLU A 653 -8.30 -1.65 18.13
C GLU A 653 -8.58 -2.39 19.45
N ALA A 654 -9.10 -1.68 20.44
CA ALA A 654 -9.53 -2.27 21.71
C ALA A 654 -10.78 -3.15 21.51
N GLY A 655 -11.01 -4.11 22.40
CA GLY A 655 -12.08 -5.10 22.26
C GLY A 655 -11.77 -6.20 21.24
N LYS A 656 -10.55 -6.25 20.67
CA LYS A 656 -10.08 -7.36 19.81
C LYS A 656 -9.28 -8.38 20.61
N THR A 657 -9.53 -9.66 20.35
CA THR A 657 -8.73 -10.78 20.87
C THR A 657 -7.28 -10.64 20.41
N MET A 658 -6.33 -10.97 21.28
CA MET A 658 -4.89 -10.84 21.03
C MET A 658 -4.29 -12.07 20.32
N GLY A 659 -3.05 -11.94 19.86
CA GLY A 659 -2.25 -13.04 19.32
C GLY A 659 -2.62 -13.51 17.92
N SER A 660 -1.67 -14.15 17.26
CA SER A 660 -1.74 -14.55 15.84
C SER A 660 -1.53 -16.04 15.58
N ASP A 661 -0.84 -16.75 16.48
CA ASP A 661 -0.52 -18.17 16.34
C ASP A 661 -1.24 -19.05 17.38
N CYS A 662 -1.87 -20.14 16.93
CA CYS A 662 -2.46 -21.15 17.79
C CYS A 662 -2.42 -22.55 17.16
N ALA A 663 -2.48 -23.59 17.99
CA ALA A 663 -2.64 -24.98 17.60
C ALA A 663 -3.60 -25.73 18.53
N GLY A 664 -4.27 -26.75 18.01
CA GLY A 664 -5.27 -27.51 18.74
C GLY A 664 -6.03 -28.50 17.88
N VAL A 665 -7.28 -28.82 18.27
CA VAL A 665 -8.10 -29.89 17.68
C VAL A 665 -9.43 -29.33 17.17
N VAL A 666 -9.90 -29.78 16.00
CA VAL A 666 -11.21 -29.37 15.47
C VAL A 666 -12.34 -30.09 16.22
N ILE A 667 -13.29 -29.33 16.78
CA ILE A 667 -14.40 -29.83 17.61
C ILE A 667 -15.80 -29.55 17.05
N ALA A 668 -15.92 -28.72 16.01
CA ALA A 668 -17.15 -28.48 15.27
C ALA A 668 -16.86 -28.04 13.84
N ASP A 669 -17.76 -28.34 12.90
CA ASP A 669 -17.62 -28.09 11.47
C ASP A 669 -18.98 -27.68 10.86
N GLY A 670 -19.02 -26.56 10.13
CA GLY A 670 -20.26 -26.00 9.57
C GLY A 670 -20.81 -26.74 8.35
N ASP A 671 -20.09 -27.73 7.81
CA ASP A 671 -20.59 -28.63 6.75
C ASP A 671 -21.32 -29.87 7.34
N GLY A 672 -21.49 -29.94 8.67
CA GLY A 672 -22.32 -30.92 9.38
C GLY A 672 -21.64 -32.26 9.70
N SER A 673 -20.72 -32.72 8.85
CA SER A 673 -19.79 -33.81 9.17
C SER A 673 -18.56 -33.73 8.27
N SER A 674 -17.36 -33.79 8.85
CA SER A 674 -16.11 -33.80 8.08
C SER A 674 -15.03 -34.65 8.73
N ASP A 675 -14.10 -35.13 7.90
CA ASP A 675 -12.89 -35.82 8.34
C ASP A 675 -11.93 -34.93 9.15
N LEU A 676 -12.25 -33.66 9.43
CA LEU A 676 -11.37 -32.74 10.16
C LEU A 676 -11.55 -32.88 11.68
N ILE A 677 -12.75 -33.27 12.14
CA ILE A 677 -13.10 -33.39 13.56
C ILE A 677 -12.15 -34.38 14.26
N GLY A 678 -11.70 -34.02 15.47
CA GLY A 678 -10.75 -34.80 16.27
C GLY A 678 -9.30 -34.78 15.78
N LYS A 679 -8.98 -34.17 14.63
CA LYS A 679 -7.60 -34.05 14.12
C LYS A 679 -6.94 -32.73 14.56
N ARG A 680 -5.61 -32.77 14.65
CA ARG A 680 -4.77 -31.65 15.09
C ARG A 680 -4.43 -30.71 13.93
N PHE A 681 -4.65 -29.41 14.13
CA PHE A 681 -4.33 -28.35 13.17
C PHE A 681 -3.73 -27.14 13.89
N PHE A 682 -3.02 -26.32 13.12
CA PHE A 682 -2.70 -24.94 13.50
C PHE A 682 -3.32 -23.97 12.48
N ALA A 683 -3.54 -22.73 12.92
CA ALA A 683 -4.11 -21.68 12.09
C ALA A 683 -3.03 -20.88 11.34
N ASN A 684 -3.32 -20.51 10.09
CA ASN A 684 -2.54 -19.51 9.36
C ASN A 684 -2.76 -18.12 10.02
N PRO A 685 -1.69 -17.37 10.32
CA PRO A 685 -1.74 -16.16 11.15
C PRO A 685 -2.27 -14.92 10.39
N SER A 686 -2.61 -15.09 9.11
CA SER A 686 -3.04 -14.03 8.20
C SER A 686 -4.26 -14.43 7.38
N ARG A 687 -4.83 -13.47 6.65
CA ARG A 687 -5.86 -13.68 5.61
C ARG A 687 -5.53 -12.84 4.38
N GLY A 688 -6.00 -13.30 3.22
CA GLY A 688 -5.90 -12.58 1.95
C GLY A 688 -4.60 -12.77 1.17
N TRP A 689 -3.66 -13.60 1.67
CA TRP A 689 -2.47 -14.01 0.91
C TRP A 689 -2.41 -15.53 0.77
N LEU A 690 -2.69 -16.04 -0.43
CA LEU A 690 -2.89 -17.46 -0.70
C LEU A 690 -1.67 -18.13 -1.34
N SER A 691 -1.14 -17.61 -2.45
CA SER A 691 -0.03 -18.26 -3.19
C SER A 691 0.89 -17.34 -4.00
N ASN A 692 0.48 -16.11 -4.31
CA ASN A 692 1.23 -15.17 -5.14
C ASN A 692 2.55 -14.76 -4.46
N LYS A 693 3.69 -15.25 -4.97
CA LYS A 693 5.01 -15.02 -4.38
C LYS A 693 5.46 -13.54 -4.39
N LYS A 694 4.76 -12.62 -5.07
CA LYS A 694 5.09 -11.17 -5.06
C LYS A 694 4.35 -10.40 -3.95
N HIS A 695 3.02 -10.51 -3.88
CA HIS A 695 2.15 -9.75 -2.96
C HIS A 695 0.87 -10.53 -2.64
N SER A 696 0.11 -10.09 -1.64
CA SER A 696 -1.22 -10.65 -1.33
C SER A 696 -2.22 -10.38 -2.47
N GLU A 697 -3.07 -11.36 -2.76
CA GLU A 697 -4.11 -11.29 -3.78
C GLU A 697 -5.27 -10.39 -3.34
N GLU A 698 -5.59 -10.43 -2.05
CA GLU A 698 -6.59 -9.62 -1.37
C GLU A 698 -5.93 -8.65 -0.37
N PRO A 699 -6.66 -7.72 0.27
CA PRO A 699 -6.14 -6.92 1.37
C PRO A 699 -5.54 -7.79 2.48
N PHE A 700 -4.23 -7.65 2.72
CA PHE A 700 -3.53 -8.44 3.73
C PHE A 700 -4.01 -8.09 5.14
N ILE A 701 -4.58 -9.07 5.84
CA ILE A 701 -5.01 -8.97 7.24
C ILE A 701 -4.14 -9.90 8.07
N LEU A 702 -3.68 -9.43 9.24
CA LEU A 702 -2.92 -10.22 10.21
C LEU A 702 -3.75 -10.34 11.50
N LEU A 703 -3.82 -11.53 12.08
CA LEU A 703 -4.74 -11.81 13.19
C LEU A 703 -4.32 -11.10 14.49
N GLY A 704 -5.32 -10.60 15.24
CA GLY A 704 -5.19 -10.20 16.63
C GLY A 704 -4.72 -8.77 16.92
N GLY A 705 -5.41 -8.12 17.85
CA GLY A 705 -5.14 -6.75 18.32
C GLY A 705 -5.41 -5.63 17.30
N CYS A 706 -5.94 -5.96 16.13
CA CYS A 706 -6.11 -5.06 14.98
C CYS A 706 -7.54 -5.15 14.40
N PRO A 707 -7.99 -4.12 13.64
CA PRO A 707 -9.24 -4.19 12.88
C PRO A 707 -9.30 -5.36 11.89
N ASN A 708 -10.53 -5.71 11.51
CA ASN A 708 -10.89 -6.70 10.48
C ASN A 708 -10.61 -8.19 10.81
N ALA A 709 -9.87 -8.52 11.88
CA ALA A 709 -9.83 -9.89 12.40
C ALA A 709 -9.50 -9.97 13.91
N ASP A 710 -10.33 -10.68 14.67
CA ASP A 710 -9.98 -11.15 16.01
C ASP A 710 -8.75 -12.07 15.99
N GLY A 711 -8.00 -12.03 17.09
CA GLY A 711 -6.85 -12.90 17.34
C GLY A 711 -7.22 -14.27 17.90
N VAL A 712 -6.18 -15.04 18.22
CA VAL A 712 -6.30 -16.46 18.59
C VAL A 712 -5.86 -16.81 20.02
N PHE A 713 -5.58 -15.81 20.87
CA PHE A 713 -5.43 -16.01 22.33
C PHE A 713 -6.80 -16.26 22.97
N ALA A 714 -7.34 -17.45 22.71
CA ALA A 714 -8.66 -17.90 23.15
C ALA A 714 -8.63 -19.40 23.49
N THR A 715 -9.65 -19.92 24.18
CA THR A 715 -9.79 -21.38 24.43
C THR A 715 -10.46 -22.11 23.26
N ALA A 716 -11.25 -21.41 22.43
CA ALA A 716 -11.72 -21.90 21.14
C ALA A 716 -11.79 -20.77 20.11
N VAL A 717 -11.48 -21.07 18.85
CA VAL A 717 -11.48 -20.08 17.74
C VAL A 717 -12.25 -20.60 16.53
N LYS A 718 -13.04 -19.72 15.89
CA LYS A 718 -13.71 -20.01 14.62
C LYS A 718 -12.81 -19.61 13.45
N VAL A 719 -12.52 -20.55 12.55
CA VAL A 719 -11.54 -20.40 11.46
C VAL A 719 -12.13 -20.91 10.14
N PRO A 720 -12.00 -20.17 9.02
CA PRO A 720 -12.37 -20.69 7.69
C PRO A 720 -11.41 -21.82 7.29
N LYS A 721 -11.94 -22.98 6.86
CA LYS A 721 -11.19 -24.24 6.65
C LYS A 721 -9.91 -24.08 5.83
N GLN A 722 -9.92 -23.23 4.80
CA GLN A 722 -8.76 -22.96 3.93
C GLN A 722 -7.50 -22.51 4.69
N TYR A 723 -7.67 -21.85 5.84
CA TYR A 723 -6.59 -21.31 6.68
C TYR A 723 -6.13 -22.28 7.79
N LEU A 724 -6.68 -23.49 7.89
CA LEU A 724 -6.08 -24.53 8.72
C LEU A 724 -4.99 -25.30 7.96
N ILE A 725 -3.94 -25.70 8.67
CA ILE A 725 -2.87 -26.55 8.17
C ILE A 725 -2.72 -27.74 9.15
N PRO A 726 -2.69 -29.00 8.66
CA PRO A 726 -2.52 -30.17 9.54
C PRO A 726 -1.24 -30.07 10.35
N THR A 727 -1.31 -30.38 11.64
CA THR A 727 -0.12 -30.39 12.51
C THR A 727 0.75 -31.60 12.20
N PRO A 728 2.04 -31.43 11.85
CA PRO A 728 2.95 -32.56 11.66
C PRO A 728 3.03 -33.45 12.90
N SER A 729 3.03 -34.77 12.69
CA SER A 729 2.91 -35.76 13.78
C SER A 729 4.10 -35.77 14.75
N HIS A 730 5.25 -35.21 14.36
CA HIS A 730 6.43 -35.09 15.23
C HIS A 730 6.43 -33.82 16.09
N LEU A 731 5.45 -32.92 15.96
CA LEU A 731 5.33 -31.70 16.77
C LEU A 731 4.31 -31.86 17.90
N SER A 732 4.62 -31.31 19.08
CA SER A 732 3.63 -31.03 20.13
C SER A 732 2.73 -29.84 19.74
N ASP A 733 1.63 -29.62 20.47
CA ASP A 733 0.77 -28.45 20.19
C ASP A 733 1.47 -27.14 20.57
N GLU A 734 2.33 -27.15 21.59
CA GLU A 734 3.16 -26.00 21.95
C GLU A 734 4.15 -25.63 20.83
N GLN A 735 4.76 -26.64 20.19
CA GLN A 735 5.63 -26.43 19.03
C GLN A 735 4.83 -25.98 17.80
N ALA A 736 3.67 -26.57 17.54
CA ALA A 736 2.80 -26.18 16.44
C ALA A 736 2.23 -24.75 16.62
N ALA A 737 2.04 -24.29 17.86
CA ALA A 737 1.67 -22.91 18.18
C ALA A 737 2.86 -21.93 18.12
N ALA A 738 4.11 -22.39 18.20
CA ALA A 738 5.31 -21.58 17.97
C ALA A 738 5.68 -21.44 16.48
N TRP A 739 4.97 -22.13 15.59
CA TRP A 739 5.28 -22.25 14.17
C TRP A 739 4.84 -21.05 13.30
N PRO A 740 3.55 -20.67 13.23
CA PRO A 740 2.98 -20.17 11.97
C PRO A 740 3.52 -18.81 11.49
N LEU A 741 3.47 -17.76 12.32
CA LEU A 741 3.94 -16.42 11.95
C LEU A 741 5.45 -16.39 11.74
N ALA A 742 6.19 -17.06 12.62
CA ALA A 742 7.64 -17.12 12.52
C ALA A 742 8.09 -17.88 11.26
N ALA A 743 7.43 -19.00 10.94
CA ALA A 743 7.84 -19.90 9.88
C ALA A 743 7.58 -19.32 8.49
N VAL A 744 6.41 -18.75 8.24
CA VAL A 744 6.11 -18.13 6.94
C VAL A 744 7.05 -16.95 6.67
N THR A 745 7.36 -16.16 7.71
CA THR A 745 8.30 -15.03 7.61
C THR A 745 9.73 -15.52 7.36
N ALA A 746 10.18 -16.55 8.08
CA ALA A 746 11.51 -17.12 7.94
C ALA A 746 11.69 -17.85 6.60
N TRP A 747 10.70 -18.61 6.14
CA TRP A 747 10.70 -19.28 4.83
C TRP A 747 10.82 -18.26 3.69
N ARG A 748 9.96 -17.24 3.70
CA ARG A 748 9.98 -16.17 2.70
C ARG A 748 11.29 -15.37 2.74
N ALA A 749 11.81 -15.07 3.92
CA ALA A 749 13.11 -14.41 4.06
C ALA A 749 14.27 -15.28 3.52
N THR A 750 14.28 -16.58 3.81
CA THR A 750 15.38 -17.50 3.48
C THR A 750 15.37 -17.92 2.01
N PHE A 751 14.26 -18.48 1.51
CA PHE A 751 14.22 -19.11 0.19
C PHE A 751 13.56 -18.28 -0.92
N VAL A 752 12.78 -17.24 -0.57
CA VAL A 752 12.04 -16.41 -1.55
C VAL A 752 12.59 -14.97 -1.62
N LYS A 753 13.57 -14.62 -0.76
CA LYS A 753 14.20 -13.30 -0.71
C LYS A 753 15.72 -13.40 -0.68
N ALA A 754 16.28 -14.17 0.24
CA ALA A 754 17.72 -14.48 0.24
C ALA A 754 18.09 -15.57 -0.78
N GLU A 755 17.12 -16.33 -1.31
CA GLU A 755 17.31 -17.39 -2.33
C GLU A 755 18.39 -18.42 -1.93
N VAL A 756 18.51 -18.70 -0.62
CA VAL A 756 19.58 -19.51 -0.03
C VAL A 756 19.63 -20.92 -0.62
N GLU A 757 20.79 -21.27 -1.16
CA GLU A 757 21.11 -22.59 -1.69
C GLU A 757 22.10 -23.37 -0.81
N LYS A 758 22.34 -24.62 -1.20
CA LYS A 758 23.24 -25.53 -0.46
C LYS A 758 24.70 -25.11 -0.66
N GLY A 759 25.38 -24.78 0.43
CA GLY A 759 26.78 -24.36 0.46
C GLY A 759 26.98 -22.87 0.79
N ASP A 760 25.94 -22.05 0.60
CA ASP A 760 25.98 -20.60 0.84
C ASP A 760 26.41 -20.24 2.27
N ASN A 761 27.28 -19.23 2.40
CA ASN A 761 27.58 -18.57 3.66
C ASN A 761 26.49 -17.54 3.98
N VAL A 762 25.61 -17.85 4.93
CA VAL A 762 24.43 -17.04 5.24
C VAL A 762 24.57 -16.40 6.62
N LEU A 763 24.46 -15.07 6.72
CA LEU A 763 24.42 -14.37 8.01
C LEU A 763 22.98 -14.11 8.46
N ILE A 764 22.63 -14.53 9.67
CA ILE A 764 21.32 -14.28 10.30
C ILE A 764 21.50 -13.38 11.53
N THR A 765 20.80 -12.24 11.57
CA THR A 765 20.96 -11.26 12.67
C THR A 765 19.98 -11.48 13.82
N GLY A 766 20.43 -11.24 15.05
CA GLY A 766 19.57 -11.25 16.23
C GLY A 766 19.11 -12.64 16.69
N ILE A 767 20.00 -13.64 16.63
CA ILE A 767 19.66 -15.02 17.00
C ILE A 767 19.19 -15.11 18.46
N GLY A 768 18.11 -15.85 18.66
CA GLY A 768 17.30 -15.87 19.87
C GLY A 768 15.84 -15.49 19.64
N GLY A 769 15.55 -14.68 18.62
CA GLY A 769 14.19 -14.45 18.14
C GLY A 769 13.66 -15.62 17.29
N GLY A 770 12.35 -15.89 17.37
CA GLY A 770 11.70 -17.03 16.69
C GLY A 770 11.99 -17.13 15.19
N VAL A 771 11.76 -16.03 14.44
CA VAL A 771 12.03 -15.97 12.98
C VAL A 771 13.50 -16.26 12.67
N ALA A 772 14.44 -15.72 13.46
CA ALA A 772 15.87 -15.93 13.25
C ALA A 772 16.31 -17.38 13.54
N LEU A 773 15.73 -18.01 14.56
CA LEU A 773 15.99 -19.42 14.88
C LEU A 773 15.39 -20.37 13.82
N GLN A 774 14.21 -20.08 13.30
CA GLN A 774 13.60 -20.88 12.25
C GLN A 774 14.32 -20.68 10.90
N ALA A 775 14.79 -19.47 10.59
CA ALA A 775 15.67 -19.23 9.43
C ALA A 775 17.02 -19.97 9.55
N LEU A 776 17.61 -20.03 10.75
CA LEU A 776 18.79 -20.87 11.02
C LEU A 776 18.49 -22.35 10.76
N GLN A 777 17.40 -22.88 11.32
CA GLN A 777 17.00 -24.28 11.11
C GLN A 777 16.72 -24.60 9.63
N PHE A 778 16.06 -23.70 8.89
CA PHE A 778 15.81 -23.86 7.45
C PHE A 778 17.12 -23.91 6.65
N ALA A 779 18.01 -22.93 6.83
CA ALA A 779 19.25 -22.83 6.07
C ALA A 779 20.23 -23.97 6.42
N VAL A 780 20.34 -24.38 7.69
CA VAL A 780 21.13 -25.56 8.09
C VAL A 780 20.55 -26.85 7.47
N ALA A 781 19.22 -27.03 7.48
CA ALA A 781 18.58 -28.22 6.88
C ALA A 781 18.72 -28.28 5.34
N LYS A 782 18.73 -27.12 4.66
CA LYS A 782 19.08 -26.98 3.24
C LYS A 782 20.56 -27.32 2.96
N GLY A 783 21.42 -27.20 3.97
CA GLY A 783 22.86 -27.46 3.88
C GLY A 783 23.70 -26.21 3.58
N ALA A 784 23.25 -25.03 4.00
CA ALA A 784 24.02 -23.78 3.98
C ALA A 784 24.92 -23.65 5.21
N ASN A 785 25.97 -22.86 5.09
CA ASN A 785 26.92 -22.50 6.15
C ASN A 785 26.41 -21.28 6.92
N VAL A 786 25.61 -21.50 7.96
CA VAL A 786 24.92 -20.39 8.66
C VAL A 786 25.76 -19.79 9.78
N TYR A 787 25.92 -18.47 9.76
CA TYR A 787 26.57 -17.66 10.79
C TYR A 787 25.53 -16.75 11.47
N VAL A 788 25.73 -16.45 12.76
CA VAL A 788 24.71 -15.75 13.56
C VAL A 788 25.26 -14.57 14.38
N THR A 789 24.46 -13.52 14.57
CA THR A 789 24.78 -12.42 15.50
C THR A 789 23.86 -12.40 16.71
N SER A 790 24.38 -12.11 17.91
CA SER A 790 23.54 -11.92 19.11
C SER A 790 24.09 -10.85 20.05
N GLY A 791 23.27 -10.47 21.03
CA GLY A 791 23.64 -9.61 22.16
C GLY A 791 23.98 -10.38 23.43
N SER A 792 23.96 -11.72 23.38
CA SER A 792 24.20 -12.66 24.49
C SER A 792 25.12 -13.79 24.04
N PRO A 793 26.23 -14.07 24.75
CA PRO A 793 27.10 -15.22 24.46
C PRO A 793 26.38 -16.56 24.55
N ASP A 794 25.45 -16.73 25.47
CA ASP A 794 24.70 -17.98 25.65
C ASP A 794 23.81 -18.31 24.44
N LYS A 795 23.19 -17.29 23.85
CA LYS A 795 22.37 -17.47 22.63
C LYS A 795 23.22 -17.80 21.40
N LEU A 796 24.47 -17.34 21.34
CA LEU A 796 25.44 -17.77 20.32
C LEU A 796 25.88 -19.22 20.55
N ARG A 797 26.27 -19.56 21.78
CA ARG A 797 26.69 -20.92 22.16
C ARG A 797 25.63 -21.95 21.76
N ARG A 798 24.39 -21.75 22.21
CA ARG A 798 23.26 -22.62 21.88
C ARG A 798 22.95 -22.66 20.38
N ALA A 799 23.08 -21.56 19.65
CA ALA A 799 22.91 -21.55 18.19
C ALA A 799 23.93 -22.44 17.45
N ILE A 800 25.15 -22.53 17.96
CA ILE A 800 26.23 -23.38 17.42
C ILE A 800 26.03 -24.83 17.87
N GLU A 801 25.89 -25.07 19.18
CA GLU A 801 25.87 -26.41 19.81
C GLU A 801 24.57 -27.18 19.59
N GLU A 802 23.40 -26.52 19.64
CA GLU A 802 22.08 -27.17 19.54
C GLU A 802 21.47 -27.06 18.13
N PHE A 803 21.78 -25.97 17.41
CA PHE A 803 21.07 -25.60 16.18
C PHE A 803 21.96 -25.52 14.92
N GLY A 804 23.24 -25.90 15.03
CA GLY A 804 24.11 -26.16 13.87
C GLY A 804 24.67 -24.92 13.16
N ALA A 805 24.64 -23.74 13.77
CA ALA A 805 25.36 -22.58 13.23
C ALA A 805 26.88 -22.85 13.18
N LYS A 806 27.54 -22.47 12.09
CA LYS A 806 28.98 -22.64 11.86
C LYS A 806 29.84 -21.73 12.73
N GLY A 807 29.29 -20.58 13.11
CA GLY A 807 29.99 -19.57 13.89
C GLY A 807 29.03 -18.46 14.33
N GLY A 808 29.53 -17.57 15.17
CA GLY A 808 28.75 -16.46 15.67
C GLY A 808 29.57 -15.36 16.32
N VAL A 809 28.96 -14.18 16.41
CA VAL A 809 29.62 -12.94 16.86
C VAL A 809 28.69 -12.06 17.70
N ILE A 810 29.27 -11.32 18.65
CA ILE A 810 28.53 -10.38 19.49
C ILE A 810 28.38 -9.05 18.75
N TYR A 811 27.17 -8.67 18.34
CA TYR A 811 26.96 -7.47 17.53
C TYR A 811 27.22 -6.14 18.28
N LYS A 812 27.48 -6.22 19.60
CA LYS A 812 27.86 -5.09 20.46
C LYS A 812 29.33 -4.72 20.33
N ASP A 813 30.17 -5.62 19.85
CA ASP A 813 31.60 -5.39 19.64
C ASP A 813 31.78 -4.61 18.35
N GLU A 814 32.47 -3.47 18.35
CA GLU A 814 32.61 -2.63 17.15
C GLU A 814 33.27 -3.39 15.97
N ASP A 815 34.17 -4.30 16.30
CA ASP A 815 34.91 -5.13 15.34
C ASP A 815 34.23 -6.47 14.99
N TRP A 816 32.96 -6.69 15.35
CA TRP A 816 32.23 -7.92 15.01
C TRP A 816 32.28 -8.30 13.52
N PRO A 817 32.27 -7.38 12.52
CA PRO A 817 32.39 -7.77 11.12
C PRO A 817 33.78 -8.35 10.78
N LYS A 818 34.84 -7.89 11.45
CA LYS A 818 36.19 -8.46 11.33
C LYS A 818 36.25 -9.84 12.00
N GLN A 819 35.67 -9.97 13.20
CA GLN A 819 35.56 -11.26 13.90
C GLN A 819 34.85 -12.29 13.01
N LEU A 820 33.72 -11.91 12.39
CA LEU A 820 32.95 -12.78 11.49
C LEU A 820 33.76 -13.17 10.25
N LYS A 821 34.49 -12.22 9.64
CA LYS A 821 35.34 -12.53 8.49
C LYS A 821 36.37 -13.61 8.78
N ASN A 822 36.91 -13.63 10.00
CA ASN A 822 37.87 -14.63 10.46
C ASN A 822 37.25 -16.01 10.75
N GLN A 823 35.91 -16.14 10.72
CA GLN A 823 35.17 -17.41 10.87
C GLN A 823 34.67 -17.97 9.53
N LEU A 824 34.77 -17.22 8.42
CA LEU A 824 34.42 -17.68 7.08
C LEU A 824 35.51 -18.62 6.52
N PRO A 825 35.18 -19.58 5.63
CA PRO A 825 36.18 -20.45 5.00
C PRO A 825 37.19 -19.64 4.18
N ALA A 826 38.45 -20.09 4.12
CA ALA A 826 39.51 -19.33 3.44
C ALA A 826 39.26 -19.24 1.92
N GLU A 827 38.78 -20.34 1.35
CA GLU A 827 38.35 -20.56 -0.03
C GLU A 827 37.06 -19.82 -0.41
N HIS A 828 36.25 -19.40 0.57
CA HIS A 828 34.93 -18.80 0.40
C HIS A 828 34.75 -17.70 1.44
N ASN A 829 35.67 -16.74 1.49
CA ASN A 829 35.80 -15.77 2.59
C ASN A 829 34.80 -14.58 2.55
N TRP A 830 33.61 -14.83 1.99
CA TRP A 830 32.50 -13.89 1.87
C TRP A 830 31.17 -14.52 2.27
N LEU A 831 30.17 -13.67 2.51
CA LEU A 831 28.77 -14.02 2.67
C LEU A 831 28.08 -13.98 1.31
N ASP A 832 27.25 -14.97 1.01
CA ASP A 832 26.45 -15.00 -0.21
C ASP A 832 25.11 -14.31 0.01
N ALA A 833 24.51 -14.45 1.21
CA ALA A 833 23.25 -13.82 1.59
C ALA A 833 23.19 -13.36 3.06
N VAL A 834 22.31 -12.41 3.35
CA VAL A 834 22.05 -11.89 4.71
C VAL A 834 20.54 -11.86 4.99
N ILE A 835 20.15 -12.32 6.17
CA ILE A 835 18.76 -12.35 6.66
C ILE A 835 18.69 -11.50 7.94
N ASP A 836 17.97 -10.38 7.88
CA ASP A 836 18.01 -9.34 8.93
C ASP A 836 16.64 -8.97 9.53
N SER A 837 16.66 -8.82 10.86
CA SER A 837 15.55 -8.37 11.71
C SER A 837 15.72 -6.96 12.28
N ALA A 838 16.92 -6.39 12.23
CA ALA A 838 17.30 -5.22 13.03
C ALA A 838 17.11 -3.89 12.29
N GLY A 839 17.42 -3.85 11.00
CA GLY A 839 17.60 -2.63 10.21
C GLY A 839 18.87 -1.86 10.59
N GLY A 840 18.84 -0.54 10.37
CA GLY A 840 19.90 0.39 10.77
C GLY A 840 21.09 0.44 9.81
N ASP A 841 22.28 0.18 10.35
CA ASP A 841 23.55 0.23 9.62
C ASP A 841 24.04 -1.16 9.18
N ILE A 842 23.20 -2.19 9.30
CA ILE A 842 23.55 -3.58 8.98
C ILE A 842 24.15 -3.74 7.58
N VAL A 843 23.54 -3.12 6.56
CA VAL A 843 24.02 -3.11 5.17
C VAL A 843 25.47 -2.62 5.07
N ALA A 844 25.79 -1.50 5.72
CA ALA A 844 27.13 -0.93 5.70
C ALA A 844 28.15 -1.80 6.48
N LYS A 845 27.72 -2.49 7.54
CA LYS A 845 28.55 -3.43 8.31
C LYS A 845 28.85 -4.73 7.55
N VAL A 846 27.91 -5.23 6.76
CA VAL A 846 28.07 -6.48 5.99
C VAL A 846 28.62 -6.27 4.58
N ASN A 847 28.52 -5.08 3.99
CA ASN A 847 29.04 -4.80 2.63
C ASN A 847 30.51 -5.27 2.43
N PRO A 848 31.46 -5.06 3.36
CA PRO A 848 32.85 -5.56 3.22
C PRO A 848 33.00 -7.09 3.23
N LEU A 849 31.93 -7.81 3.60
CA LEU A 849 31.87 -9.28 3.71
C LEU A 849 31.07 -9.92 2.57
N LEU A 850 30.18 -9.21 1.88
CA LEU A 850 29.36 -9.77 0.80
C LEU A 850 30.17 -10.00 -0.49
N GLN A 851 29.71 -10.90 -1.36
CA GLN A 851 30.10 -10.88 -2.79
C GLN A 851 29.28 -9.86 -3.59
N PRO A 852 29.69 -9.48 -4.81
CA PRO A 852 28.83 -8.73 -5.71
C PRO A 852 27.55 -9.53 -6.06
N GLY A 853 26.39 -8.86 -6.11
CA GLY A 853 25.11 -9.53 -6.36
C GLY A 853 24.39 -10.11 -5.13
N SER A 854 25.03 -10.16 -3.95
CA SER A 854 24.44 -10.76 -2.74
C SER A 854 23.09 -10.14 -2.33
N PRO A 855 22.04 -10.95 -2.08
CA PRO A 855 20.79 -10.47 -1.51
C PRO A 855 20.87 -10.23 0.00
N ILE A 856 20.27 -9.13 0.45
CA ILE A 856 20.00 -8.81 1.86
C ILE A 856 18.49 -8.83 2.06
N ALA A 857 17.97 -9.88 2.68
CA ALA A 857 16.56 -10.05 3.01
C ALA A 857 16.23 -9.41 4.36
N ILE A 858 15.60 -8.22 4.36
CA ILE A 858 15.17 -7.54 5.59
C ILE A 858 13.68 -7.79 5.82
N TYR A 859 13.33 -8.32 7.00
CA TYR A 859 11.94 -8.57 7.42
C TYR A 859 11.53 -7.82 8.70
N GLY A 860 12.47 -7.14 9.36
CA GLY A 860 12.24 -6.45 10.64
C GLY A 860 12.84 -5.05 10.71
N MET A 861 12.63 -4.41 11.86
CA MET A 861 13.18 -3.10 12.21
C MET A 861 13.41 -2.96 13.72
N THR A 862 13.81 -4.05 14.37
CA THR A 862 13.85 -4.17 15.84
C THR A 862 14.82 -3.19 16.50
N SER A 863 15.85 -2.71 15.79
CA SER A 863 16.76 -1.67 16.27
C SER A 863 16.27 -0.27 15.88
N VAL A 864 16.01 -0.03 14.59
CA VAL A 864 15.52 1.27 14.09
C VAL A 864 14.64 1.13 12.83
N PRO A 865 13.61 1.99 12.64
CA PRO A 865 12.67 1.96 11.51
C PRO A 865 13.24 2.56 10.21
N LYS A 866 14.53 2.31 9.92
CA LYS A 866 15.28 2.80 8.76
C LYS A 866 16.41 1.83 8.45
N THR A 867 16.86 1.75 7.20
CA THR A 867 18.16 1.17 6.85
C THR A 867 18.92 2.11 5.92
N THR A 868 20.25 2.10 5.98
CA THR A 868 21.11 2.82 5.04
C THR A 868 21.38 1.93 3.82
N PHE A 869 21.37 2.52 2.62
CA PHE A 869 21.80 1.89 1.38
C PHE A 869 22.56 2.94 0.55
N THR A 870 23.74 2.60 0.06
CA THR A 870 24.73 3.57 -0.44
C THR A 870 25.10 3.30 -1.90
N MET A 871 25.81 4.25 -2.53
CA MET A 871 26.36 4.03 -3.87
C MET A 871 27.42 2.92 -3.91
N ALA A 872 28.05 2.55 -2.79
CA ALA A 872 28.96 1.41 -2.73
C ALA A 872 28.20 0.07 -2.78
N ASP A 873 26.98 0.02 -2.25
CA ASP A 873 26.09 -1.13 -2.37
C ASP A 873 25.56 -1.26 -3.81
N VAL A 874 25.18 -0.13 -4.42
CA VAL A 874 24.76 -0.05 -5.85
C VAL A 874 25.88 -0.52 -6.79
N LEU A 875 27.10 0.00 -6.63
CA LEU A 875 28.25 -0.36 -7.48
C LEU A 875 28.71 -1.82 -7.31
N LYS A 876 28.29 -2.46 -6.21
CA LYS A 876 28.52 -3.88 -5.91
C LYS A 876 27.30 -4.76 -6.26
N ASN A 877 26.26 -4.19 -6.89
CA ASN A 877 25.01 -4.87 -7.25
C ASN A 877 24.32 -5.57 -6.07
N ILE A 878 24.43 -5.05 -4.84
CA ILE A 878 23.81 -5.66 -3.65
C ILE A 878 22.29 -5.51 -3.72
N GLU A 879 21.55 -6.61 -3.57
CA GLU A 879 20.09 -6.61 -3.68
C GLU A 879 19.41 -6.48 -2.31
N LEU A 880 18.98 -5.26 -1.96
CA LEU A 880 18.22 -5.01 -0.73
C LEU A 880 16.75 -5.41 -0.90
N ARG A 881 16.40 -6.62 -0.44
CA ARG A 881 15.11 -7.28 -0.70
C ARG A 881 14.21 -7.23 0.54
N GLY A 882 13.19 -6.37 0.51
CA GLY A 882 12.18 -6.30 1.57
C GLY A 882 11.29 -7.56 1.63
N SER A 883 11.06 -8.07 2.83
CA SER A 883 10.11 -9.12 3.16
C SER A 883 9.09 -8.65 4.20
N THR A 884 7.91 -9.25 4.20
CA THR A 884 6.90 -9.11 5.26
C THR A 884 6.02 -10.35 5.21
N MET A 885 5.87 -11.04 6.35
CA MET A 885 5.03 -12.23 6.50
C MET A 885 5.27 -13.24 5.34
N GLY A 886 4.20 -13.75 4.74
CA GLY A 886 4.17 -14.46 3.47
C GLY A 886 2.79 -15.07 3.22
N SER A 887 2.69 -15.88 2.18
CA SER A 887 1.47 -16.55 1.73
C SER A 887 1.17 -17.86 2.48
N LEU A 888 -0.10 -18.27 2.44
CA LEU A 888 -0.55 -19.59 2.89
C LEU A 888 0.19 -20.74 2.19
N ALA A 889 0.54 -20.59 0.91
CA ALA A 889 1.35 -21.56 0.17
C ALA A 889 2.77 -21.64 0.72
N GLU A 890 3.44 -20.51 0.97
CA GLU A 890 4.77 -20.47 1.60
C GLU A 890 4.78 -21.11 3.00
N LEU A 891 3.71 -20.94 3.80
CA LEU A 891 3.59 -21.63 5.09
C LEU A 891 3.39 -23.15 4.92
N LYS A 892 2.69 -23.60 3.87
CA LYS A 892 2.53 -25.03 3.55
C LYS A 892 3.84 -25.63 3.04
N GLU A 893 4.57 -24.94 2.15
CA GLU A 893 5.92 -25.30 1.71
C GLU A 893 6.87 -25.48 2.92
N ALA A 894 6.88 -24.50 3.83
CA ALA A 894 7.68 -24.54 5.05
C ALA A 894 7.33 -25.71 5.99
N THR A 895 6.03 -26.00 6.14
CA THR A 895 5.52 -27.07 7.02
C THR A 895 5.85 -28.45 6.48
N GLU A 896 5.77 -28.63 5.16
CA GLU A 896 6.20 -29.86 4.49
C GLU A 896 7.71 -30.07 4.65
N PHE A 897 8.51 -29.02 4.44
CA PHE A 897 9.97 -29.07 4.60
C PHE A 897 10.39 -29.53 6.00
N ILE A 898 9.84 -28.98 7.09
CA ILE A 898 10.16 -29.47 8.44
C ILE A 898 9.61 -30.87 8.73
N SER A 899 8.54 -31.28 8.04
CA SER A 899 7.97 -32.63 8.14
C SER A 899 8.87 -33.68 7.47
N GLN A 900 9.60 -33.31 6.43
CA GLN A 900 10.63 -34.14 5.80
C GLN A 900 11.91 -34.16 6.64
N HIS A 901 12.43 -32.99 7.05
CA HIS A 901 13.69 -32.87 7.80
C HIS A 901 13.58 -33.16 9.30
N LYS A 902 12.37 -33.43 9.83
CA LYS A 902 12.08 -33.66 11.27
C LYS A 902 12.55 -32.54 12.21
N VAL A 903 12.61 -31.32 11.68
CA VAL A 903 12.89 -30.10 12.43
C VAL A 903 11.68 -29.74 13.30
N ALA A 904 11.93 -29.25 14.52
CA ALA A 904 10.91 -28.70 15.41
C ALA A 904 11.27 -27.28 15.83
N PRO A 905 10.31 -26.33 15.89
CA PRO A 905 10.58 -24.96 16.30
C PRO A 905 10.97 -24.86 17.77
N VAL A 906 11.83 -23.90 18.07
CA VAL A 906 12.35 -23.66 19.42
C VAL A 906 11.31 -22.94 20.27
N VAL A 907 10.81 -23.63 21.30
CA VAL A 907 9.89 -23.10 22.32
C VAL A 907 10.67 -22.72 23.58
N ASP A 908 10.51 -21.48 24.04
CA ASP A 908 11.10 -20.97 25.28
C ASP A 908 10.58 -21.71 26.51
N GLN A 909 11.45 -21.98 27.49
CA GLN A 909 11.13 -22.79 28.66
C GLN A 909 11.29 -22.00 29.98
N PRO A 910 10.43 -22.25 30.99
CA PRO A 910 9.31 -23.19 30.97
C PRO A 910 8.11 -22.66 30.18
N VAL A 911 7.35 -23.54 29.52
CA VAL A 911 6.04 -23.20 28.92
C VAL A 911 5.10 -22.67 30.01
N ILE A 912 4.40 -21.58 29.71
CA ILE A 912 3.43 -20.96 30.63
C ILE A 912 2.13 -21.77 30.57
N ASN A 913 1.49 -22.02 31.71
CA ASN A 913 0.23 -22.76 31.78
C ASN A 913 -0.94 -21.82 32.12
N GLY A 914 -2.08 -22.00 31.47
CA GLY A 914 -3.28 -21.18 31.66
C GLY A 914 -3.23 -19.88 30.84
N LEU A 915 -4.33 -19.58 30.15
CA LEU A 915 -4.47 -18.40 29.30
C LEU A 915 -4.56 -17.10 30.12
N GLU A 916 -5.01 -17.22 31.36
CA GLU A 916 -4.98 -16.21 32.43
C GLU A 916 -3.58 -15.68 32.73
N ASN A 917 -2.52 -16.48 32.54
CA ASN A 917 -1.14 -16.07 32.79
C ASN A 917 -0.48 -15.37 31.58
N SER A 918 -1.29 -14.87 30.64
CA SER A 918 -0.83 -14.18 29.43
C SER A 918 0.04 -12.95 29.67
N GLU A 919 -0.15 -12.23 30.78
CA GLU A 919 0.74 -11.14 31.19
C GLU A 919 2.20 -11.62 31.34
N GLU A 920 2.45 -12.81 31.87
CA GLU A 920 3.82 -13.34 32.02
C GLU A 920 4.51 -13.48 30.65
N GLY A 921 3.78 -13.99 29.65
CA GLY A 921 4.29 -14.13 28.28
C GLY A 921 4.66 -12.79 27.65
N PHE A 922 3.82 -11.77 27.84
CA PHE A 922 4.14 -10.41 27.41
C PHE A 922 5.34 -9.83 28.18
N GLN A 923 5.46 -10.06 29.49
CA GLN A 923 6.60 -9.59 30.29
C GLN A 923 7.92 -10.29 29.91
N ARG A 924 7.90 -11.57 29.50
CA ARG A 924 9.06 -12.23 28.88
C ARG A 924 9.47 -11.54 27.57
N LEU A 925 8.52 -11.25 26.68
CA LEU A 925 8.80 -10.48 25.45
C LEU A 925 9.34 -9.08 25.73
N VAL A 926 8.91 -8.42 26.82
CA VAL A 926 9.45 -7.12 27.25
C VAL A 926 10.93 -7.26 27.62
N LYS A 927 11.28 -8.24 28.46
CA LYS A 927 12.65 -8.51 28.94
C LYS A 927 13.62 -8.95 27.83
N GLY A 928 13.15 -9.67 26.79
CA GLY A 928 13.99 -10.13 25.68
C GLY A 928 14.95 -11.27 26.03
N SER A 929 14.81 -11.87 27.22
CA SER A 929 15.66 -12.95 27.72
C SER A 929 15.42 -14.28 27.00
N GLN A 930 14.21 -14.51 26.48
CA GLN A 930 13.76 -15.77 25.87
C GLN A 930 14.65 -16.25 24.71
N MET A 931 14.67 -17.55 24.45
CA MET A 931 15.27 -18.13 23.25
C MET A 931 14.25 -19.00 22.51
N GLY A 932 13.80 -18.49 21.36
CA GLY A 932 12.68 -19.06 20.62
C GLY A 932 11.37 -18.28 20.84
N ASN A 933 10.24 -18.94 20.59
CA ASN A 933 8.91 -18.39 20.81
C ASN A 933 8.46 -18.69 22.24
N VAL A 934 7.88 -17.69 22.92
CA VAL A 934 7.16 -17.91 24.19
C VAL A 934 5.79 -18.50 23.86
N VAL A 935 5.36 -19.51 24.61
CA VAL A 935 4.12 -20.25 24.36
C VAL A 935 3.32 -20.38 25.65
N ILE A 936 1.99 -20.30 25.54
CA ILE A 936 1.06 -20.72 26.58
C ILE A 936 0.42 -22.04 26.18
N LYS A 937 0.44 -23.00 27.11
CA LYS A 937 -0.44 -24.17 27.12
C LYS A 937 -1.77 -23.72 27.74
N VAL A 938 -2.82 -23.69 26.93
CA VAL A 938 -4.15 -23.16 27.32
C VAL A 938 -4.89 -24.09 28.28
N ALA A 939 -4.46 -25.35 28.33
CA ALA A 939 -5.04 -26.48 29.06
C ALA A 939 -6.41 -26.93 28.53
N ALA A 940 -6.54 -28.24 28.29
CA ALA A 940 -7.79 -28.83 27.85
C ALA A 940 -8.81 -28.84 28.98
N SER A 941 -9.93 -28.14 28.79
CA SER A 941 -11.18 -28.51 29.45
C SER A 941 -11.49 -29.96 29.10
N LYS A 942 -11.71 -30.80 30.11
CA LYS A 942 -12.36 -32.11 29.89
C LYS A 942 -13.76 -31.83 29.34
N LEU A 943 -13.96 -32.16 28.06
CA LEU A 943 -15.27 -32.31 27.43
C LEU A 943 -15.82 -33.70 27.80
#